data_AF-A0A2G2I449-F1
#
_entry.id   AF-A0A2G2I449-F1
#
_cell.length_a   1.000
_cell.length_b   1.000
_cell.length_c   1.000
_cell.angle_alpha   90.00
_cell.angle_beta   90.00
_cell.angle_gamma   90.00
#
_symmetry.space_group_name_H-M   'P 1'
#
loop_
_entity.id
_entity.type
_entity.pdbx_description
1 polymer ?
#
loop_
_entity_poly.entity_id
_entity_poly.type
_entity_poly.pdbx_seq_one_letter_code
_entity_poly.pdbx_strand_id
1 'polypeptide(L)'
;MKSKIIAELLLNSQLATPELNKENVSKLLSGKLAWPKDNGEEYKRNLNVELSTLEKLGAVTFYANYCQVHMRSLPEINEIDESCQPLFEALELLRNIIFGWDSFVKPYFKIDKKKAESILTDKSLPFIISGFKEGNGYYHLDSLEHNFDNLIAEYLWDALINKVALKDEEEGTSRIDFNQQQLSLMSKWLLICRVYSDHYLSQLNFSFISRSQQKVYLEFLEHLLSSDKQLKHPKFVLDNKRLCSFDIRGVFLDIRSEYSMGINLTASDSKKQNSYKETKTAKRLDDVKHSLFTNSNKMSSSNLAFYEESYRDLFNVSDPSNFYSSPLGEIINSDIYVDGSCINSYGRLDRLFENSTESHELRFMLLNERIHNGGVKYLLYLLTKKETATTALYIFANNPLSNSLNLHHKERESYHLEYFPVVCDEFMEVYSKSFFNRGLIEDEIDPSTDIVELLILMAKNSIHDSYAGELNVKKDCLDILLSKFTSEQISEISDCLLSNIANDKEEVERSLPVWKFYLLFWLLEKAQESNLRDGNKISEKAQLLITNLYCECFKCNVDNKEHRINAYKLFDFLPWWRIDNEYVPEYLDLIKKPIKWIAKLSISNDFGYQNKNLVRSYFQILLGLHTDNREDSYNSKIISKALSLLECFGFSDETDEDYEIFDYESQYDYQLWRHFTLFVEDLNDEEFNRVILILRDEVPLNKVLELYSQLNRESRKSDLLRYIGDVSSNKSLDNLSIIALEESLDFACSVGQVDTAKVMLDKGLSLLSDKDSYLNKRLPALDICVIP
;
A
#
# COMPACT_ATOMS: atom_id res chain seq x y z
N MET A 1 22.98 21.93 35.93
CA MET A 1 22.87 21.82 37.40
C MET A 1 21.48 21.38 37.85
N LYS A 2 20.41 22.12 37.48
CA LYS A 2 19.01 21.73 37.79
C LYS A 2 18.64 20.31 37.34
N SER A 3 18.92 19.94 36.09
CA SER A 3 18.64 18.60 35.54
C SER A 3 19.34 17.47 36.30
N LYS A 4 20.61 17.67 36.67
CA LYS A 4 21.41 16.72 37.48
C LYS A 4 20.80 16.49 38.86
N ILE A 5 20.40 17.58 39.52
CA ILE A 5 19.73 17.52 40.83
C ILE A 5 18.40 16.75 40.73
N ILE A 6 17.59 17.05 39.73
CA ILE A 6 16.31 16.35 39.51
C ILE A 6 16.55 14.85 39.30
N ALA A 7 17.52 14.48 38.47
CA ALA A 7 17.93 13.10 38.24
C ALA A 7 18.34 12.37 39.53
N GLU A 8 19.18 13.00 40.37
CA GLU A 8 19.59 12.43 41.66
C GLU A 8 18.42 12.25 42.63
N LEU A 9 17.49 13.22 42.67
CA LEU A 9 16.28 13.14 43.50
C LEU A 9 15.35 12.00 43.03
N LEU A 10 15.11 11.87 41.72
CA LEU A 10 14.30 10.80 41.12
C LEU A 10 14.87 9.42 41.46
N LEU A 11 16.17 9.21 41.30
CA LEU A 11 16.81 7.93 41.61
C LEU A 11 16.72 7.56 43.11
N ASN A 12 16.53 8.54 44.00
CA ASN A 12 16.39 8.33 45.43
C ASN A 12 14.95 8.42 45.96
N SER A 13 13.99 8.74 45.08
CA SER A 13 12.56 8.86 45.37
C SER A 13 11.84 7.51 45.42
N GLN A 14 10.58 7.52 45.81
CA GLN A 14 9.66 6.37 45.80
C GLN A 14 8.37 6.74 45.06
N LEU A 15 7.74 5.77 44.40
CA LEU A 15 6.44 5.97 43.78
C LEU A 15 5.40 6.25 44.86
N ALA A 16 4.58 7.28 44.66
CA ALA A 16 3.60 7.71 45.66
C ALA A 16 2.27 6.97 45.56
N THR A 17 1.92 6.53 44.35
CA THR A 17 0.77 5.69 44.04
C THR A 17 1.21 4.22 43.95
N PRO A 18 0.26 3.26 43.91
CA PRO A 18 0.58 1.93 43.45
C PRO A 18 1.17 1.93 42.03
N GLU A 19 2.05 0.98 41.75
CA GLU A 19 2.64 0.83 40.41
C GLU A 19 1.61 0.29 39.43
N LEU A 20 1.52 0.86 38.22
CA LEU A 20 0.63 0.39 37.15
C LEU A 20 1.17 -0.85 36.42
N ASN A 21 1.64 -1.84 37.18
CA ASN A 21 2.08 -3.11 36.63
C ASN A 21 0.94 -4.12 36.51
N LYS A 22 1.21 -5.23 35.80
CA LYS A 22 0.21 -6.26 35.51
C LYS A 22 -0.50 -6.80 36.76
N GLU A 23 0.25 -7.02 37.84
CA GLU A 23 -0.30 -7.53 39.10
C GLU A 23 -1.24 -6.52 39.76
N ASN A 24 -0.81 -5.27 39.89
CA ASN A 24 -1.60 -4.23 40.54
C ASN A 24 -2.81 -3.81 39.72
N VAL A 25 -2.72 -3.78 38.38
CA VAL A 25 -3.88 -3.55 37.52
C VAL A 25 -4.90 -4.67 37.66
N SER A 26 -4.47 -5.93 37.73
CA SER A 26 -5.39 -7.06 38.00
C SER A 26 -6.07 -6.92 39.38
N LYS A 27 -5.33 -6.47 40.41
CA LYS A 27 -5.90 -6.19 41.73
C LYS A 27 -6.85 -4.98 41.72
N LEU A 28 -6.57 -3.96 40.91
CA LEU A 28 -7.42 -2.78 40.76
C LEU A 28 -8.76 -3.16 40.14
N LEU A 29 -8.74 -3.88 39.00
CA LEU A 29 -9.96 -4.30 38.29
C LEU A 29 -10.84 -5.25 39.12
N SER A 30 -10.23 -6.09 39.96
CA SER A 30 -10.93 -6.98 40.89
C SER A 30 -11.37 -6.31 42.20
N GLY A 31 -11.10 -5.01 42.39
CA GLY A 31 -11.43 -4.26 43.59
C GLY A 31 -10.62 -4.65 44.83
N LYS A 32 -9.50 -5.37 44.68
CA LYS A 32 -8.57 -5.72 45.77
C LYS A 32 -7.61 -4.57 46.11
N LEU A 33 -7.33 -3.70 45.14
CA LEU A 33 -6.50 -2.51 45.29
C LEU A 33 -7.37 -1.27 45.11
N ALA A 34 -7.15 -0.26 45.94
CA ALA A 34 -7.82 1.04 45.84
C ALA A 34 -6.88 2.07 45.22
N TRP A 35 -7.43 3.02 44.47
CA TRP A 35 -6.66 4.08 43.81
C TRP A 35 -6.96 5.46 44.42
N PRO A 36 -5.95 6.29 44.74
CA PRO A 36 -6.16 7.60 45.35
C PRO A 36 -6.82 8.61 44.41
N LYS A 37 -7.67 9.47 44.97
CA LYS A 37 -8.26 10.66 44.32
C LYS A 37 -7.74 11.96 44.93
N ASP A 38 -7.81 13.05 44.17
CA ASP A 38 -7.31 14.37 44.57
C ASP A 38 -8.00 14.94 45.82
N ASN A 39 -9.25 14.54 46.06
CA ASN A 39 -10.02 14.91 47.24
C ASN A 39 -9.62 14.13 48.51
N GLY A 40 -8.65 13.20 48.41
CA GLY A 40 -8.21 12.34 49.51
C GLY A 40 -9.04 11.06 49.70
N GLU A 41 -10.07 10.84 48.88
CA GLU A 41 -10.81 9.57 48.85
C GLU A 41 -10.06 8.50 48.07
N GLU A 42 -10.45 7.25 48.25
CA GLU A 42 -9.93 6.13 47.47
C GLU A 42 -11.04 5.51 46.61
N TYR A 43 -10.77 5.33 45.32
CA TYR A 43 -11.63 4.58 44.43
C TYR A 43 -11.40 3.08 44.60
N LYS A 44 -12.46 2.33 44.91
CA LYS A 44 -12.42 0.88 45.02
C LYS A 44 -13.72 0.27 44.51
N ARG A 45 -13.67 -0.42 43.37
CA ARG A 45 -14.81 -1.12 42.77
C ARG A 45 -14.33 -2.38 42.08
N ASN A 46 -15.07 -3.48 42.23
CA ASN A 46 -14.87 -4.67 41.40
C ASN A 46 -15.63 -4.46 40.09
N LEU A 47 -14.91 -4.42 38.98
CA LEU A 47 -15.47 -4.22 37.64
C LEU A 47 -15.86 -5.54 36.97
N ASN A 48 -15.63 -6.70 37.60
CA ASN A 48 -15.95 -8.02 37.04
C ASN A 48 -15.32 -8.29 35.65
N VAL A 49 -14.15 -7.71 35.38
CA VAL A 49 -13.38 -7.93 34.15
C VAL A 49 -12.05 -8.57 34.46
N GLU A 50 -11.72 -9.64 33.73
CA GLU A 50 -10.38 -10.23 33.78
C GLU A 50 -9.41 -9.42 32.91
N LEU A 51 -8.24 -9.09 33.46
CA LEU A 51 -7.18 -8.39 32.74
C LEU A 51 -6.76 -9.13 31.44
N SER A 52 -6.77 -10.46 31.48
CA SER A 52 -6.49 -11.32 30.32
C SER A 52 -7.38 -11.02 29.12
N THR A 53 -8.62 -10.57 29.35
CA THR A 53 -9.58 -10.23 28.29
C THR A 53 -9.18 -8.91 27.64
N LEU A 54 -8.81 -7.90 28.43
CA LEU A 54 -8.33 -6.61 27.91
C LEU A 54 -7.02 -6.77 27.12
N GLU A 55 -6.10 -7.62 27.60
CA GLU A 55 -4.86 -7.94 26.90
C GLU A 55 -5.13 -8.64 25.56
N LYS A 56 -6.04 -9.63 25.52
CA LYS A 56 -6.40 -10.33 24.27
C LYS A 56 -7.10 -9.43 23.26
N LEU A 57 -7.86 -8.43 23.73
CA LEU A 57 -8.46 -7.40 22.88
C LEU A 57 -7.43 -6.39 22.38
N GLY A 58 -6.17 -6.42 22.85
CA GLY A 58 -5.16 -5.42 22.51
C GLY A 58 -5.47 -4.01 23.04
N ALA A 59 -6.54 -3.85 23.82
CA ALA A 59 -6.93 -2.56 24.39
C ALA A 59 -5.98 -2.10 25.51
N VAL A 60 -5.22 -3.03 26.10
CA VAL A 60 -4.14 -2.74 27.04
C VAL A 60 -2.88 -3.56 26.74
N THR A 61 -1.71 -3.00 27.01
CA THR A 61 -0.41 -3.69 26.91
C THR A 61 0.48 -3.37 28.11
N PHE A 62 1.46 -4.23 28.38
CA PHE A 62 2.39 -4.10 29.51
C PHE A 62 3.87 -4.13 29.08
N TYR A 63 4.29 -3.27 28.15
CA TYR A 63 5.73 -3.15 27.82
C TYR A 63 6.54 -2.72 29.03
N ALA A 64 7.63 -3.44 29.28
CA ALA A 64 8.44 -3.33 30.49
C ALA A 64 7.59 -3.43 31.77
N ASN A 65 6.55 -4.27 31.75
CA ASN A 65 5.59 -4.49 32.84
C ASN A 65 4.84 -3.22 33.30
N TYR A 66 4.64 -2.23 32.42
CA TYR A 66 3.90 -1.01 32.74
C TYR A 66 2.70 -0.82 31.81
N CYS A 67 1.53 -0.59 32.39
CA CYS A 67 0.25 -0.51 31.70
C CYS A 67 0.22 0.66 30.71
N GLN A 68 -0.17 0.34 29.48
CA GLN A 68 -0.61 1.28 28.46
C GLN A 68 -2.02 0.92 28.01
N VAL A 69 -2.79 1.93 27.63
CA VAL A 69 -4.17 1.78 27.18
C VAL A 69 -4.27 2.33 25.76
N HIS A 70 -4.74 1.49 24.84
CA HIS A 70 -4.82 1.77 23.41
C HIS A 70 -6.23 2.18 23.04
N MET A 71 -6.52 3.47 23.08
CA MET A 71 -7.77 4.02 22.58
C MET A 71 -7.67 5.51 22.30
N ARG A 72 -8.22 5.94 21.17
CA ARG A 72 -8.28 7.35 20.80
C ARG A 72 -9.56 8.03 21.31
N SER A 73 -10.70 7.39 21.08
CA SER A 73 -12.03 7.89 21.47
C SER A 73 -12.93 6.74 21.89
N LEU A 74 -13.65 6.90 23.00
CA LEU A 74 -14.63 5.93 23.47
C LEU A 74 -16.02 6.25 22.89
N PRO A 75 -16.83 5.24 22.51
CA PRO A 75 -18.24 5.45 22.22
C PRO A 75 -18.99 5.93 23.47
N GLU A 76 -20.16 6.55 23.29
CA GLU A 76 -21.00 6.91 24.43
C GLU A 76 -21.52 5.63 25.11
N ILE A 77 -21.61 5.63 26.44
CA ILE A 77 -21.98 4.43 27.22
C ILE A 77 -23.37 3.87 26.86
N ASN A 78 -24.28 4.74 26.40
CA ASN A 78 -25.63 4.39 25.91
C ASN A 78 -25.62 3.68 24.55
N GLU A 79 -24.54 3.77 23.77
CA GLU A 79 -24.39 3.10 22.48
C GLU A 79 -23.90 1.65 22.63
N ILE A 80 -23.42 1.26 23.82
CA ILE A 80 -22.75 -0.02 24.08
C ILE A 80 -23.73 -1.03 24.67
N ASP A 81 -23.63 -2.29 24.23
CA ASP A 81 -24.39 -3.39 24.80
C ASP A 81 -24.02 -3.62 26.29
N GLU A 82 -25.00 -3.96 27.12
CA GLU A 82 -24.82 -4.16 28.57
C GLU A 82 -23.71 -5.16 28.90
N SER A 83 -23.51 -6.19 28.07
CA SER A 83 -22.46 -7.19 28.28
C SER A 83 -21.03 -6.64 28.12
N CYS A 84 -20.87 -5.52 27.40
CA CYS A 84 -19.60 -4.85 27.14
C CYS A 84 -19.31 -3.70 28.12
N GLN A 85 -20.31 -3.23 28.87
CA GLN A 85 -20.14 -2.12 29.83
C GLN A 85 -19.01 -2.34 30.86
N PRO A 86 -18.84 -3.53 31.47
CA PRO A 86 -17.73 -3.75 32.41
C PRO A 86 -16.36 -3.51 31.77
N LEU A 87 -16.20 -3.90 30.51
CA LEU A 87 -14.96 -3.72 29.75
C LEU A 87 -14.71 -2.23 29.47
N PHE A 88 -15.76 -1.52 29.08
CA PHE A 88 -15.72 -0.07 28.87
C PHE A 88 -15.32 0.68 30.15
N GLU A 89 -15.99 0.41 31.28
CA GLU A 89 -15.68 1.02 32.58
C GLU A 89 -14.23 0.77 33.00
N ALA A 90 -13.69 -0.43 32.70
CA ALA A 90 -12.30 -0.77 33.00
C ALA A 90 -11.30 0.06 32.18
N LEU A 91 -11.56 0.25 30.88
CA LEU A 91 -10.73 1.07 30.01
C LEU A 91 -10.77 2.55 30.40
N GLU A 92 -11.97 3.07 30.67
CA GLU A 92 -12.18 4.44 31.15
C GLU A 92 -11.45 4.69 32.48
N LEU A 93 -11.57 3.78 33.44
CA LEU A 93 -10.84 3.85 34.72
C LEU A 93 -9.32 3.95 34.51
N LEU A 94 -8.75 3.05 33.71
CA LEU A 94 -7.30 3.01 33.49
C LEU A 94 -6.81 4.28 32.78
N ARG A 95 -7.57 4.79 31.81
CA ARG A 95 -7.28 6.05 31.14
C ARG A 95 -7.30 7.23 32.10
N ASN A 96 -8.33 7.31 32.93
CA ASN A 96 -8.46 8.38 33.90
C ASN A 96 -7.31 8.38 34.90
N ILE A 97 -6.84 7.20 35.32
CA ILE A 97 -5.66 7.06 36.17
C ILE A 97 -4.37 7.51 35.45
N ILE A 98 -4.15 7.07 34.21
CA ILE A 98 -2.93 7.39 33.44
C ILE A 98 -2.80 8.89 33.16
N PHE A 99 -3.92 9.55 32.82
CA PHE A 99 -3.92 10.98 32.48
C PHE A 99 -4.26 11.90 33.66
N GLY A 100 -4.63 11.35 34.82
CA GLY A 100 -5.05 12.15 35.98
C GLY A 100 -6.37 12.88 35.76
N TRP A 101 -7.31 12.27 35.03
CA TRP A 101 -8.64 12.84 34.77
C TRP A 101 -9.64 12.44 35.85
N ASP A 102 -10.82 13.06 35.89
CA ASP A 102 -11.91 12.75 36.84
C ASP A 102 -11.48 12.67 38.32
N SER A 103 -10.54 13.55 38.70
CA SER A 103 -9.95 13.64 40.04
C SER A 103 -9.14 12.40 40.47
N PHE A 104 -8.75 11.51 39.54
CA PHE A 104 -7.82 10.43 39.83
C PHE A 104 -6.40 10.97 39.93
N VAL A 105 -5.67 10.54 40.96
CA VAL A 105 -4.27 10.94 41.13
C VAL A 105 -3.43 10.17 40.11
N LYS A 106 -2.79 10.90 39.18
CA LYS A 106 -1.82 10.35 38.23
C LYS A 106 -0.62 9.73 38.98
N PRO A 107 0.01 8.64 38.51
CA PRO A 107 1.25 8.15 39.10
C PRO A 107 2.36 9.20 39.14
N TYR A 108 3.03 9.32 40.28
CA TYR A 108 4.12 10.28 40.47
C TYR A 108 5.13 9.78 41.51
N PHE A 109 6.32 10.38 41.51
CA PHE A 109 7.36 10.12 42.51
C PHE A 109 7.41 11.19 43.60
N LYS A 110 7.64 10.73 44.83
CA LYS A 110 7.84 11.59 46.01
C LYS A 110 9.15 11.27 46.71
N ILE A 111 9.76 12.27 47.33
CA ILE A 111 10.94 12.11 48.18
C ILE A 111 10.73 12.78 49.53
N ASP A 112 11.19 12.14 50.60
CA ASP A 112 11.17 12.72 51.95
C ASP A 112 11.99 14.02 51.98
N LYS A 113 11.50 15.05 52.68
CA LYS A 113 12.16 16.37 52.72
C LYS A 113 13.59 16.29 53.27
N LYS A 114 13.80 15.57 54.39
CA LYS A 114 15.13 15.36 54.99
C LYS A 114 16.02 14.55 54.05
N LYS A 115 15.40 13.54 53.41
CA LYS A 115 15.86 12.82 52.21
C LYS A 115 16.56 13.76 51.22
N ALA A 116 15.76 14.60 50.60
CA ALA A 116 16.16 15.53 49.56
C ALA A 116 17.20 16.54 50.06
N GLU A 117 16.98 17.15 51.23
CA GLU A 117 17.90 18.14 51.82
C GLU A 117 19.29 17.56 52.08
N SER A 118 19.38 16.28 52.48
CA SER A 118 20.67 15.61 52.67
C SER A 118 21.45 15.38 51.38
N ILE A 119 20.76 15.05 50.28
CA ILE A 119 21.36 14.81 48.96
C ILE A 119 21.90 16.12 48.37
N LEU A 120 21.24 17.25 48.67
CA LEU A 120 21.52 18.56 48.08
C LEU A 120 22.50 19.41 48.89
N THR A 121 23.36 18.79 49.72
CA THR A 121 24.28 19.46 50.66
C THR A 121 25.42 20.22 49.97
N ASP A 122 25.09 21.19 49.09
CA ASP A 122 25.84 22.42 48.83
C ASP A 122 25.05 23.35 47.86
N LYS A 123 24.45 24.42 48.43
CA LYS A 123 24.18 25.75 47.83
C LYS A 123 23.33 25.93 46.54
N SER A 124 22.29 25.14 46.28
CA SER A 124 21.33 25.49 45.19
C SER A 124 19.84 25.22 45.45
N LEU A 125 19.46 24.96 46.71
CA LEU A 125 18.08 24.59 47.12
C LEU A 125 16.97 25.59 46.69
N PRO A 126 17.08 26.91 46.96
CA PRO A 126 15.92 27.80 46.87
C PRO A 126 15.38 28.00 45.44
N PHE A 127 16.26 27.92 44.44
CA PHE A 127 15.91 28.21 43.04
C PHE A 127 15.38 26.98 42.28
N ILE A 128 15.64 25.76 42.80
CA ILE A 128 15.20 24.50 42.20
C ILE A 128 13.92 24.01 42.89
N ILE A 129 13.82 24.17 44.22
CA ILE A 129 12.66 23.74 45.01
C ILE A 129 11.43 24.63 44.81
N SER A 130 11.59 25.88 44.36
CA SER A 130 10.47 26.79 44.10
C SER A 130 9.44 26.26 43.08
N GLY A 131 9.77 25.20 42.33
CA GLY A 131 8.87 24.51 41.42
C GLY A 131 8.26 23.19 41.92
N PHE A 132 8.65 22.67 43.09
CA PHE A 132 8.09 21.44 43.64
C PHE A 132 6.88 21.72 44.53
N LYS A 133 5.79 20.97 44.35
CA LYS A 133 4.66 21.02 45.27
C LYS A 133 5.05 20.34 46.59
N GLU A 134 4.82 21.03 47.71
CA GLU A 134 5.07 20.47 49.04
C GLU A 134 3.79 19.83 49.59
N GLY A 135 3.93 18.66 50.21
CA GLY A 135 2.83 18.01 50.93
C GLY A 135 3.35 17.16 52.09
N ASN A 136 2.76 17.28 53.28
CA ASN A 136 2.92 16.40 54.45
C ASN A 136 4.35 15.82 54.67
N GLY A 137 5.40 16.64 54.61
CA GLY A 137 6.79 16.20 54.87
C GLY A 137 7.53 15.60 53.67
N TYR A 138 6.96 15.67 52.47
CA TYR A 138 7.56 15.19 51.21
C TYR A 138 7.59 16.31 50.15
N TYR A 139 8.49 16.15 49.18
CA TYR A 139 8.50 16.89 47.92
C TYR A 139 7.89 16.05 46.80
N HIS A 140 7.00 16.68 46.04
CA HIS A 140 6.37 16.11 44.85
C HIS A 140 7.22 16.38 43.61
N LEU A 141 7.53 15.34 42.81
CA LEU A 141 8.40 15.45 41.64
C LEU A 141 7.64 15.55 40.30
N ASP A 142 6.46 16.16 40.28
CA ASP A 142 5.59 16.33 39.10
C ASP A 142 6.17 17.16 37.94
N SER A 143 7.17 18.01 38.22
CA SER A 143 7.54 19.14 37.35
C SER A 143 8.27 18.78 36.05
N LEU A 144 8.32 17.51 35.66
CA LEU A 144 9.01 17.05 34.45
C LEU A 144 8.19 17.24 33.18
N GLU A 145 6.86 17.31 33.27
CA GLU A 145 5.97 17.39 32.09
C GLU A 145 6.00 18.74 31.37
N HIS A 146 6.51 19.79 32.01
CA HIS A 146 6.49 21.16 31.48
C HIS A 146 7.88 21.74 31.21
N ASN A 147 8.96 21.03 31.55
CA ASN A 147 10.34 21.44 31.29
C ASN A 147 11.09 20.30 30.60
N PHE A 148 11.00 20.25 29.27
CA PHE A 148 11.78 19.36 28.41
C PHE A 148 13.24 19.83 28.33
N ASP A 149 13.96 19.81 29.45
CA ASP A 149 15.41 20.04 29.48
C ASP A 149 16.13 18.74 29.10
N ASN A 150 16.52 18.60 27.83
CA ASN A 150 17.13 17.44 27.13
C ASN A 150 18.36 16.78 27.79
N LEU A 151 18.69 17.11 29.05
CA LEU A 151 19.81 16.55 29.81
C LEU A 151 19.38 15.72 31.03
N ILE A 152 18.10 15.73 31.41
CA ILE A 152 17.62 14.98 32.58
C ILE A 152 17.82 13.46 32.37
N ALA A 153 17.56 12.97 31.16
CA ALA A 153 17.70 11.55 30.83
C ALA A 153 19.16 11.07 30.99
N GLU A 154 20.11 11.83 30.46
CA GLU A 154 21.55 11.56 30.51
C GLU A 154 22.07 11.61 31.95
N TYR A 155 21.73 12.63 32.73
CA TYR A 155 22.14 12.70 34.14
C TYR A 155 21.50 11.60 35.00
N LEU A 156 20.26 11.20 34.68
CA LEU A 156 19.60 10.10 35.37
C LEU A 156 20.30 8.77 35.07
N TRP A 157 20.68 8.55 33.81
CA TRP A 157 21.46 7.38 33.40
C TRP A 157 22.85 7.37 34.05
N ASP A 158 23.58 8.48 34.01
CA ASP A 158 24.90 8.61 34.63
C ASP A 158 24.84 8.32 36.14
N ALA A 159 23.87 8.90 36.85
CA ALA A 159 23.67 8.66 38.28
C ALA A 159 23.31 7.19 38.59
N LEU A 160 22.55 6.53 37.71
CA LEU A 160 22.23 5.11 37.83
C LEU A 160 23.48 4.24 37.67
N ILE A 161 24.28 4.45 36.62
CA ILE A 161 25.48 3.65 36.35
C ILE A 161 26.49 3.77 37.49
N ASN A 162 26.67 4.97 38.04
CA ASN A 162 27.52 5.20 39.21
C ASN A 162 27.07 4.37 40.45
N LYS A 163 25.79 4.03 40.57
CA LYS A 163 25.26 3.16 41.63
C LYS A 163 25.28 1.67 41.30
N VAL A 164 25.23 1.30 40.02
CA VAL A 164 25.28 -0.10 39.56
C VAL A 164 26.65 -0.72 39.83
N ALA A 165 27.71 0.11 39.88
CA ALA A 165 29.07 -0.26 40.29
C ALA A 165 29.57 -1.57 39.65
N LEU A 166 29.72 -1.54 38.31
CA LEU A 166 30.28 -2.65 37.55
C LEU A 166 31.73 -2.91 37.99
N LYS A 167 32.13 -4.18 38.06
CA LYS A 167 33.52 -4.55 38.40
C LYS A 167 34.40 -4.35 37.17
N ASP A 168 35.67 -3.96 37.38
CA ASP A 168 36.65 -3.74 36.29
C ASP A 168 36.79 -4.92 35.31
N GLU A 169 36.51 -6.15 35.75
CA GLU A 169 36.53 -7.37 34.91
C GLU A 169 35.33 -7.48 33.94
N GLU A 170 34.19 -6.84 34.22
CA GLU A 170 32.97 -6.81 33.39
C GLU A 170 33.02 -5.71 32.31
N GLU A 171 33.91 -4.72 32.46
CA GLU A 171 34.12 -3.69 31.44
C GLU A 171 34.79 -4.26 30.18
N GLY A 172 35.63 -5.30 30.34
CA GLY A 172 36.41 -5.96 29.29
C GLY A 172 35.76 -7.15 28.58
N THR A 173 34.64 -7.69 29.08
CA THR A 173 33.93 -8.83 28.45
C THR A 173 33.03 -8.38 27.31
N SER A 174 32.71 -9.24 26.35
CA SER A 174 31.78 -8.91 25.25
C SER A 174 30.33 -8.74 25.71
N ARG A 175 29.96 -9.31 26.86
CA ARG A 175 28.59 -9.34 27.40
C ARG A 175 28.58 -9.01 28.90
N ILE A 176 27.50 -8.37 29.35
CA ILE A 176 27.29 -7.99 30.76
C ILE A 176 26.15 -8.84 31.33
N ASP A 177 26.46 -9.67 32.31
CA ASP A 177 25.45 -10.47 33.03
C ASP A 177 25.03 -9.73 34.31
N PHE A 178 23.88 -9.04 34.24
CA PHE A 178 23.38 -8.28 35.37
C PHE A 178 22.93 -9.19 36.52
N ASN A 179 23.41 -8.92 37.74
CA ASN A 179 22.93 -9.58 38.94
C ASN A 179 21.57 -9.00 39.41
N GLN A 180 20.91 -9.67 40.35
CA GLN A 180 19.57 -9.27 40.84
C GLN A 180 19.52 -7.84 41.42
N GLN A 181 20.58 -7.39 42.10
CA GLN A 181 20.61 -6.04 42.68
C GLN A 181 20.72 -4.98 41.59
N GLN A 182 21.56 -5.22 40.57
CA GLN A 182 21.71 -4.34 39.42
C GLN A 182 20.39 -4.28 38.63
N LEU A 183 19.75 -5.42 38.37
CA LEU A 183 18.44 -5.46 37.72
C LEU A 183 17.38 -4.69 38.52
N SER A 184 17.39 -4.77 39.86
CA SER A 184 16.46 -3.99 40.69
C SER A 184 16.66 -2.47 40.55
N LEU A 185 17.90 -2.00 40.45
CA LEU A 185 18.20 -0.58 40.19
C LEU A 185 17.77 -0.16 38.79
N MET A 186 18.03 -0.99 37.77
CA MET A 186 17.61 -0.73 36.40
C MET A 186 16.09 -0.72 36.25
N SER A 187 15.37 -1.61 36.93
CA SER A 187 13.90 -1.61 36.98
C SER A 187 13.35 -0.34 37.62
N LYS A 188 14.04 0.24 38.61
CA LYS A 188 13.67 1.54 39.18
C LYS A 188 13.81 2.65 38.14
N TRP A 189 14.90 2.65 37.37
CA TRP A 189 15.09 3.61 36.27
C TRP A 189 13.99 3.47 35.22
N LEU A 190 13.68 2.24 34.78
CA LEU A 190 12.57 1.98 33.86
C LEU A 190 11.27 2.54 34.41
N LEU A 191 10.93 2.27 35.67
CA LEU A 191 9.71 2.78 36.28
C LEU A 191 9.66 4.32 36.28
N ILE A 192 10.78 4.99 36.54
CA ILE A 192 10.87 6.46 36.44
C ILE A 192 10.58 6.92 35.01
N CYS A 193 11.16 6.27 34.01
CA CYS A 193 10.90 6.56 32.61
C CYS A 193 9.40 6.39 32.31
N ARG A 194 8.83 5.22 32.58
CA ARG A 194 7.42 4.89 32.24
C ARG A 194 6.38 5.82 32.90
N VAL A 195 6.65 6.34 34.10
CA VAL A 195 5.73 7.24 34.81
C VAL A 195 5.70 8.66 34.22
N TYR A 196 6.86 9.20 33.84
CA TYR A 196 6.95 10.61 33.40
C TYR A 196 7.05 10.78 31.89
N SER A 197 7.45 9.76 31.13
CA SER A 197 7.44 9.82 29.68
C SER A 197 7.45 8.44 29.03
N ASP A 198 6.61 8.26 28.01
CA ASP A 198 6.70 7.07 27.17
C ASP A 198 7.98 6.99 26.33
N HIS A 199 8.69 8.11 26.08
CA HIS A 199 9.85 8.15 25.15
C HIS A 199 11.03 9.01 25.59
N TYR A 200 10.80 10.19 26.17
CA TYR A 200 11.83 11.21 26.34
C TYR A 200 12.91 10.82 27.36
N LEU A 201 12.55 10.16 28.46
CA LEU A 201 13.52 9.77 29.50
C LEU A 201 14.27 8.48 29.16
N SER A 202 13.74 7.68 28.24
CA SER A 202 14.41 6.47 27.74
C SER A 202 15.30 6.75 26.52
N GLN A 203 15.08 7.85 25.79
CA GLN A 203 15.94 8.33 24.71
C GLN A 203 17.19 9.01 25.28
N LEU A 204 18.31 8.30 25.25
CA LEU A 204 19.60 8.84 25.68
C LEU A 204 20.37 9.39 24.48
N ASN A 205 20.85 10.62 24.57
CA ASN A 205 21.75 11.14 23.54
C ASN A 205 23.17 10.59 23.74
N PHE A 206 23.56 9.63 22.90
CA PHE A 206 24.86 8.97 22.98
C PHE A 206 26.05 9.92 22.81
N SER A 207 25.87 11.11 22.24
CA SER A 207 26.95 12.11 22.15
C SER A 207 27.38 12.67 23.53
N PHE A 208 26.53 12.57 24.55
CA PHE A 208 26.80 13.07 25.91
C PHE A 208 27.17 11.98 26.92
N ILE A 209 27.21 10.71 26.49
CA ILE A 209 27.39 9.54 27.35
C ILE A 209 28.66 8.80 26.93
N SER A 210 29.40 8.27 27.91
CA SER A 210 30.64 7.53 27.64
C SER A 210 30.37 6.19 26.93
N ARG A 211 31.34 5.68 26.15
CA ARG A 211 31.20 4.39 25.44
C ARG A 211 30.89 3.22 26.37
N SER A 212 31.44 3.21 27.59
CA SER A 212 31.13 2.18 28.59
C SER A 212 29.67 2.25 29.02
N GLN A 213 29.15 3.45 29.32
CA GLN A 213 27.75 3.65 29.67
C GLN A 213 26.79 3.32 28.52
N GLN A 214 27.16 3.61 27.26
CA GLN A 214 26.40 3.21 26.08
C GLN A 214 26.31 1.69 25.97
N LYS A 215 27.42 0.97 26.15
CA LYS A 215 27.45 -0.50 26.16
C LYS A 215 26.49 -1.07 27.20
N VAL A 216 26.52 -0.56 28.43
CA VAL A 216 25.61 -1.00 29.51
C VAL A 216 24.15 -0.79 29.15
N TYR A 217 23.83 0.36 28.55
CA TYR A 217 22.49 0.68 28.11
C TYR A 217 21.99 -0.30 27.04
N LEU A 218 22.80 -0.56 26.01
CA LEU A 218 22.47 -1.48 24.92
C LEU A 218 22.27 -2.92 25.43
N GLU A 219 23.15 -3.43 26.29
CA GLU A 219 23.02 -4.77 26.89
C GLU A 219 21.77 -4.89 27.75
N PHE A 220 21.44 -3.86 28.53
CA PHE A 220 20.22 -3.85 29.34
C PHE A 220 18.95 -3.85 28.49
N LEU A 221 18.93 -3.07 27.40
CA LEU A 221 17.80 -3.07 26.48
C LEU A 221 17.61 -4.42 25.78
N GLU A 222 18.70 -5.07 25.35
CA GLU A 222 18.64 -6.40 24.75
C GLU A 222 18.07 -7.43 25.74
N HIS A 223 18.51 -7.37 27.00
CA HIS A 223 17.95 -8.19 28.07
C HIS A 223 16.45 -7.91 28.27
N LEU A 224 16.03 -6.65 28.23
CA LEU A 224 14.64 -6.26 28.41
C LEU A 224 13.76 -6.77 27.26
N LEU A 225 14.18 -6.61 26.01
CA LEU A 225 13.45 -7.08 24.82
C LEU A 225 13.32 -8.61 24.81
N SER A 226 14.36 -9.35 25.21
CA SER A 226 14.30 -10.83 25.24
C SER A 226 13.43 -11.39 26.39
N SER A 227 13.34 -10.66 27.50
CA SER A 227 12.62 -11.09 28.71
C SER A 227 11.18 -10.57 28.80
N ASP A 228 10.80 -9.57 28.02
CA ASP A 228 9.47 -8.97 28.07
C ASP A 228 8.39 -9.95 27.56
N LYS A 229 7.46 -10.29 28.46
CA LYS A 229 6.34 -11.19 28.16
C LYS A 229 5.33 -10.55 27.20
N GLN A 230 5.22 -9.23 27.16
CA GLN A 230 4.30 -8.53 26.25
C GLN A 230 4.66 -8.80 24.79
N LEU A 231 5.95 -8.94 24.47
CA LEU A 231 6.43 -9.19 23.11
C LEU A 231 6.12 -10.61 22.62
N LYS A 232 5.83 -11.53 23.54
CA LYS A 232 5.54 -12.96 23.24
C LYS A 232 4.05 -13.22 23.04
N HIS A 233 3.23 -12.16 22.96
CA HIS A 233 1.82 -12.31 22.64
C HIS A 233 1.60 -12.79 21.19
N PRO A 234 0.51 -13.55 20.96
CA PRO A 234 0.17 -14.02 19.62
C PRO A 234 -0.18 -12.87 18.66
N LYS A 235 -0.06 -13.11 17.35
CA LYS A 235 -0.30 -12.10 16.29
C LYS A 235 -1.63 -11.37 16.44
N PHE A 236 -2.73 -12.09 16.72
CA PHE A 236 -4.05 -11.46 16.84
C PHE A 236 -4.10 -10.35 17.91
N VAL A 237 -3.27 -10.42 18.95
CA VAL A 237 -3.21 -9.37 19.98
C VAL A 237 -2.61 -8.08 19.42
N LEU A 238 -1.57 -8.19 18.58
CA LEU A 238 -0.99 -7.06 17.87
C LEU A 238 -2.01 -6.45 16.89
N ASP A 239 -2.72 -7.29 16.13
CA ASP A 239 -3.76 -6.83 15.20
C ASP A 239 -4.90 -6.10 15.94
N ASN A 240 -5.38 -6.69 17.05
CA ASN A 240 -6.41 -6.08 17.88
C ASN A 240 -5.93 -4.78 18.56
N LYS A 241 -4.66 -4.70 18.97
CA LYS A 241 -4.05 -3.48 19.52
C LYS A 241 -4.09 -2.35 18.49
N ARG A 242 -3.74 -2.63 17.23
CA ARG A 242 -3.81 -1.64 16.14
C ARG A 242 -5.25 -1.18 15.93
N LEU A 243 -6.20 -2.11 15.88
CA LEU A 243 -7.62 -1.79 15.75
C LEU A 243 -8.11 -0.87 16.88
N CYS A 244 -7.76 -1.17 18.14
CA CYS A 244 -8.14 -0.35 19.28
C CYS A 244 -7.48 1.04 19.26
N SER A 245 -6.23 1.12 18.80
CA SER A 245 -5.50 2.38 18.64
C SER A 245 -6.11 3.27 17.55
N PHE A 246 -6.60 2.65 16.46
CA PHE A 246 -7.21 3.34 15.33
C PHE A 246 -8.65 3.79 15.61
N ASP A 247 -9.55 2.83 15.84
CA ASP A 247 -10.96 3.08 16.11
C ASP A 247 -11.58 1.97 16.97
N ILE A 248 -11.43 2.13 18.29
CA ILE A 248 -12.03 1.22 19.27
C ILE A 248 -13.56 1.17 19.19
N ARG A 249 -14.25 2.12 18.53
CA ARG A 249 -15.71 2.06 18.35
C ARG A 249 -16.10 0.85 17.51
N GLY A 250 -15.29 0.48 16.50
CA GLY A 250 -15.51 -0.71 15.67
C GLY A 250 -15.43 -2.04 16.45
N VAL A 251 -14.78 -2.03 17.62
CA VAL A 251 -14.76 -3.18 18.55
C VAL A 251 -16.12 -3.36 19.21
N PHE A 252 -16.80 -2.28 19.57
CA PHE A 252 -18.09 -2.32 20.29
C PHE A 252 -19.31 -2.18 19.39
N LEU A 253 -19.15 -1.62 18.19
CA LEU A 253 -20.23 -1.22 17.30
C LEU A 253 -19.98 -1.75 15.89
N ASP A 254 -21.05 -2.21 15.23
CA ASP A 254 -21.12 -2.31 13.78
C ASP A 254 -21.63 -0.99 13.21
N ILE A 255 -20.76 -0.29 12.47
CA ILE A 255 -21.06 1.00 11.87
C ILE A 255 -21.30 0.79 10.37
N ARG A 256 -22.52 1.09 9.91
CA ARG A 256 -22.87 1.13 8.48
C ARG A 256 -23.10 2.57 8.05
N SER A 257 -22.29 3.02 7.11
CA SER A 257 -22.41 4.35 6.49
C SER A 257 -23.09 4.25 5.14
N GLU A 258 -24.23 4.92 4.98
CA GLU A 258 -24.94 5.06 3.71
C GLU A 258 -24.71 6.48 3.18
N TYR A 259 -24.13 6.55 1.98
CA TYR A 259 -23.98 7.78 1.22
C TYR A 259 -24.98 7.77 0.08
N SER A 260 -26.05 8.54 0.22
CA SER A 260 -27.01 8.72 -0.88
C SER A 260 -26.66 9.99 -1.64
N MET A 261 -26.21 9.83 -2.88
CA MET A 261 -25.99 10.94 -3.80
C MET A 261 -27.19 11.05 -4.74
N GLY A 262 -28.02 12.07 -4.51
CA GLY A 262 -29.13 12.39 -5.42
C GLY A 262 -28.59 13.04 -6.69
N ILE A 263 -28.54 12.30 -7.80
CA ILE A 263 -28.23 12.86 -9.11
C ILE A 263 -29.54 13.25 -9.78
N ASN A 264 -29.87 14.53 -9.76
CA ASN A 264 -31.07 15.05 -10.41
C ASN A 264 -30.68 15.58 -11.80
N LEU A 265 -31.00 14.82 -12.85
CA LEU A 265 -30.58 15.11 -14.23
C LEU A 265 -31.35 16.27 -14.90
N THR A 266 -32.36 16.85 -14.24
CA THR A 266 -33.36 17.70 -14.90
C THR A 266 -33.47 19.14 -14.39
N ALA A 267 -32.70 19.57 -13.39
CA ALA A 267 -32.83 20.91 -12.81
C ALA A 267 -31.51 21.69 -12.82
N SER A 268 -31.48 22.79 -13.58
CA SER A 268 -30.36 23.75 -13.62
C SER A 268 -30.12 24.51 -12.31
N ASP A 269 -30.98 24.34 -11.31
CA ASP A 269 -30.82 24.90 -9.97
C ASP A 269 -31.31 23.91 -8.91
N SER A 270 -30.41 23.11 -8.33
CA SER A 270 -30.63 22.61 -6.97
C SER A 270 -29.31 22.21 -6.31
N LYS A 271 -29.10 22.73 -5.11
CA LYS A 271 -28.01 22.34 -4.21
C LYS A 271 -27.98 20.81 -4.09
N LYS A 272 -26.85 20.19 -4.40
CA LYS A 272 -26.59 18.77 -4.14
C LYS A 272 -26.97 18.46 -2.68
N GLN A 273 -28.10 17.80 -2.45
CA GLN A 273 -28.44 17.24 -1.15
C GLN A 273 -27.74 15.89 -1.05
N ASN A 274 -26.47 15.93 -0.67
CA ASN A 274 -25.80 14.73 -0.19
C ASN A 274 -26.36 14.47 1.21
N SER A 275 -27.03 13.34 1.41
CA SER A 275 -27.35 12.86 2.76
C SER A 275 -26.38 11.76 3.17
N TYR A 276 -25.84 11.91 4.37
CA TYR A 276 -25.05 10.91 5.06
C TYR A 276 -25.91 10.34 6.18
N LYS A 277 -26.03 9.01 6.24
CA LYS A 277 -26.70 8.31 7.33
C LYS A 277 -25.79 7.24 7.88
N GLU A 278 -25.54 7.29 9.18
CA GLU A 278 -24.80 6.27 9.91
C GLU A 278 -25.78 5.44 10.74
N THR A 279 -25.75 4.12 10.58
CA THR A 279 -26.50 3.18 11.43
C THR A 279 -25.50 2.43 12.30
N LYS A 280 -25.67 2.51 13.62
CA LYS A 280 -24.82 1.85 14.60
C LYS A 280 -25.58 0.67 15.23
N THR A 281 -24.94 -0.48 15.37
CA THR A 281 -25.50 -1.64 16.07
C THR A 281 -24.51 -2.13 17.11
N ALA A 282 -24.95 -2.26 18.37
CA ALA A 282 -24.10 -2.69 19.46
C ALA A 282 -23.75 -4.18 19.37
N LYS A 283 -22.48 -4.52 19.62
CA LYS A 283 -21.98 -5.90 19.68
C LYS A 283 -22.02 -6.43 21.10
N ARG A 284 -22.43 -7.69 21.26
CA ARG A 284 -22.31 -8.38 22.55
C ARG A 284 -20.88 -8.83 22.77
N LEU A 285 -20.49 -8.97 24.04
CA LEU A 285 -19.13 -9.36 24.41
C LEU A 285 -18.71 -10.70 23.80
N ASP A 286 -19.63 -11.66 23.68
CA ASP A 286 -19.34 -12.96 23.06
C ASP A 286 -19.06 -12.84 21.56
N ASP A 287 -19.73 -11.93 20.85
CA ASP A 287 -19.49 -11.66 19.42
C ASP A 287 -18.14 -10.96 19.23
N VAL A 288 -17.79 -10.04 20.13
CA VAL A 288 -16.47 -9.39 20.16
C VAL A 288 -15.36 -10.42 20.40
N LYS A 289 -15.54 -11.30 21.38
CA LYS A 289 -14.57 -12.37 21.67
C LYS A 289 -14.46 -13.35 20.50
N HIS A 290 -15.57 -13.77 19.91
CA HIS A 290 -15.56 -14.69 18.79
C HIS A 290 -14.85 -14.09 17.58
N SER A 291 -15.14 -12.83 17.23
CA SER A 291 -14.52 -12.17 16.07
C SER A 291 -13.03 -11.87 16.28
N LEU A 292 -12.63 -11.35 17.45
CA LEU A 292 -11.27 -10.85 17.65
C LEU A 292 -10.30 -11.87 18.26
N PHE A 293 -10.78 -12.93 18.92
CA PHE A 293 -9.90 -13.93 19.55
C PHE A 293 -9.66 -15.17 18.69
N THR A 294 -10.38 -15.31 17.58
CA THR A 294 -10.27 -16.48 16.68
C THR A 294 -9.51 -16.19 15.38
N ASN A 295 -9.05 -14.94 15.18
CA ASN A 295 -8.19 -14.60 14.05
C ASN A 295 -6.94 -15.49 14.01
N SER A 296 -6.57 -15.94 12.80
CA SER A 296 -5.58 -16.98 12.65
C SER A 296 -4.21 -16.53 13.17
N ASN A 297 -3.68 -17.27 14.15
CA ASN A 297 -2.30 -17.16 14.62
C ASN A 297 -1.25 -17.67 13.61
N LYS A 298 -1.63 -17.84 12.35
CA LYS A 298 -0.69 -18.29 11.33
C LYS A 298 0.30 -17.16 11.11
N MET A 299 1.54 -17.40 11.51
CA MET A 299 2.65 -16.53 11.18
C MET A 299 2.83 -16.55 9.67
N SER A 300 2.85 -15.38 9.04
CA SER A 300 3.23 -15.26 7.64
C SER A 300 4.63 -15.86 7.47
N SER A 301 4.77 -16.77 6.52
CA SER A 301 5.99 -17.59 6.34
C SER A 301 7.22 -16.75 6.02
N SER A 302 7.05 -15.63 5.31
CA SER A 302 8.14 -14.73 4.90
C SER A 302 8.07 -13.36 5.60
N ASN A 303 9.21 -12.66 5.65
CA ASN A 303 9.29 -11.29 6.17
C ASN A 303 8.55 -10.29 5.28
N LEU A 304 8.50 -10.56 3.97
CA LEU A 304 7.82 -9.72 2.99
C LEU A 304 6.30 -9.79 3.13
N ALA A 305 5.70 -10.99 3.22
CA ALA A 305 4.26 -11.13 3.52
C ALA A 305 3.88 -10.40 4.80
N PHE A 306 4.69 -10.58 5.85
CA PHE A 306 4.44 -9.95 7.15
C PHE A 306 4.47 -8.41 7.07
N TYR A 307 5.41 -7.86 6.30
CA TYR A 307 5.49 -6.43 6.03
C TYR A 307 4.26 -5.94 5.26
N GLU A 308 3.92 -6.57 4.13
CA GLU A 308 2.78 -6.13 3.30
C GLU A 308 1.45 -6.18 4.05
N GLU A 309 1.19 -7.27 4.78
CA GLU A 309 0.00 -7.41 5.63
C GLU A 309 -0.07 -6.27 6.66
N SER A 310 1.04 -5.95 7.32
CA SER A 310 1.08 -4.95 8.39
C SER A 310 1.12 -3.50 7.89
N TYR A 311 1.70 -3.25 6.71
CA TYR A 311 1.89 -1.93 6.13
C TYR A 311 0.59 -1.30 5.64
N ARG A 312 -0.33 -2.10 5.09
CA ARG A 312 -1.67 -1.62 4.68
C ARG A 312 -2.44 -1.01 5.85
N ASP A 313 -2.22 -1.52 7.06
CA ASP A 313 -2.87 -1.04 8.28
C ASP A 313 -2.21 0.21 8.88
N LEU A 314 -0.90 0.42 8.62
CA LEU A 314 -0.11 1.50 9.22
C LEU A 314 -0.49 2.90 8.75
N PHE A 315 -0.90 3.07 7.48
CA PHE A 315 -1.24 4.39 6.93
C PHE A 315 -2.40 5.09 7.64
N ASN A 316 -3.22 4.33 8.35
CA ASN A 316 -4.39 4.82 9.05
C ASN A 316 -4.10 5.13 10.54
N VAL A 317 -2.99 4.63 11.10
CA VAL A 317 -2.66 4.79 12.53
C VAL A 317 -1.69 5.95 12.71
N SER A 318 -2.20 7.12 13.07
CA SER A 318 -1.33 8.19 13.57
C SER A 318 -0.89 7.85 15.00
N ASP A 319 0.34 7.34 15.09
CA ASP A 319 1.16 7.16 16.29
C ASP A 319 0.90 5.89 17.13
N PRO A 320 1.44 4.73 16.71
CA PRO A 320 1.59 3.57 17.57
C PRO A 320 2.82 3.78 18.48
N SER A 321 2.80 4.81 19.33
CA SER A 321 3.96 5.16 20.15
C SER A 321 4.28 4.03 21.14
N ASN A 322 5.16 3.12 20.74
CA ASN A 322 5.60 1.98 21.53
C ASN A 322 6.84 2.38 22.33
N PHE A 323 6.86 2.10 23.64
CA PHE A 323 7.99 2.39 24.53
C PHE A 323 9.35 1.97 23.94
N TYR A 324 9.40 0.80 23.30
CA TYR A 324 10.64 0.26 22.73
C TYR A 324 11.06 0.90 21.42
N SER A 325 10.15 1.62 20.76
CA SER A 325 10.41 2.14 19.43
C SER A 325 11.67 3.02 19.49
N SER A 326 11.71 4.03 20.36
CA SER A 326 12.86 4.95 20.41
C SER A 326 14.18 4.27 20.82
N PRO A 327 14.23 3.46 21.90
CA PRO A 327 15.41 2.65 22.24
C PRO A 327 15.91 1.73 21.13
N LEU A 328 15.01 1.12 20.35
CA LEU A 328 15.39 0.30 19.19
C LEU A 328 16.10 1.13 18.11
N GLY A 329 15.72 2.40 17.94
CA GLY A 329 16.41 3.32 17.05
C GLY A 329 17.89 3.51 17.44
N GLU A 330 18.17 3.66 18.72
CA GLU A 330 19.55 3.77 19.22
C GLU A 330 20.35 2.47 19.04
N ILE A 331 19.71 1.30 19.23
CA ILE A 331 20.35 0.00 18.93
C ILE A 331 20.71 -0.06 17.44
N ILE A 332 19.76 0.21 16.54
CA ILE A 332 19.98 0.16 15.09
C ILE A 332 21.13 1.11 14.68
N ASN A 333 21.11 2.35 15.18
CA ASN A 333 22.11 3.36 14.84
C ASN A 333 23.51 3.04 15.37
N SER A 334 23.61 2.40 16.54
CA SER A 334 24.89 2.08 17.18
C SER A 334 25.47 0.74 16.77
N ASP A 335 24.63 -0.22 16.37
CA ASP A 335 25.06 -1.57 16.02
C ASP A 335 25.56 -1.65 14.56
N ILE A 336 25.03 -0.81 13.67
CA ILE A 336 25.38 -0.80 12.24
C ILE A 336 26.56 0.13 11.98
N TYR A 337 27.61 -0.40 11.36
CA TYR A 337 28.78 0.36 10.95
C TYR A 337 29.19 0.04 9.52
N VAL A 338 29.89 1.00 8.90
CA VAL A 338 30.46 0.84 7.56
C VAL A 338 31.96 0.62 7.73
N ASP A 339 32.47 -0.49 7.19
CA ASP A 339 33.90 -0.80 7.13
C ASP A 339 34.30 -0.99 5.67
N GLY A 340 35.07 -0.02 5.14
CA GLY A 340 35.39 0.05 3.71
C GLY A 340 34.13 0.12 2.86
N SER A 341 33.93 -0.88 2.00
CA SER A 341 32.75 -1.04 1.13
C SER A 341 31.67 -1.96 1.72
N CYS A 342 31.80 -2.40 2.97
CA CYS A 342 30.87 -3.34 3.59
C CYS A 342 30.06 -2.70 4.71
N ILE A 343 28.80 -3.09 4.83
CA ILE A 343 27.92 -2.75 5.96
C ILE A 343 27.89 -3.94 6.90
N ASN A 344 28.23 -3.69 8.16
CA ASN A 344 28.38 -4.71 9.19
C ASN A 344 27.54 -4.35 10.42
N SER A 345 27.31 -5.37 11.26
CA SER A 345 26.64 -5.30 12.54
C SER A 345 27.60 -5.77 13.64
N TYR A 346 27.51 -5.20 14.85
CA TYR A 346 28.21 -5.73 16.03
C TYR A 346 27.49 -6.94 16.65
N GLY A 347 26.41 -7.41 16.04
CA GLY A 347 25.72 -8.66 16.34
C GLY A 347 24.47 -8.51 17.21
N ARG A 348 24.16 -7.32 17.74
CA ARG A 348 22.95 -7.13 18.56
C ARG A 348 21.71 -7.20 17.71
N LEU A 349 21.75 -6.51 16.56
CA LEU A 349 20.63 -6.47 15.64
C LEU A 349 20.35 -7.86 15.05
N ASP A 350 21.39 -8.64 14.75
CA ASP A 350 21.26 -10.05 14.34
C ASP A 350 20.47 -10.88 15.37
N ARG A 351 20.84 -10.78 16.66
CA ARG A 351 20.13 -11.47 17.75
C ARG A 351 18.70 -10.98 17.95
N LEU A 352 18.43 -9.70 17.72
CA LEU A 352 17.05 -9.17 17.76
C LEU A 352 16.19 -9.76 16.63
N PHE A 353 16.76 -9.93 15.43
CA PHE A 353 16.07 -10.61 14.33
C PHE A 353 15.84 -12.09 14.63
N GLU A 354 16.81 -12.79 15.21
CA GLU A 354 16.63 -14.17 15.70
C GLU A 354 15.46 -14.24 16.69
N ASN A 355 15.42 -13.36 17.69
CA ASN A 355 14.33 -13.29 18.67
C ASN A 355 12.97 -12.92 18.05
N SER A 356 12.97 -12.18 16.93
CA SER A 356 11.74 -11.77 16.25
C SER A 356 11.01 -12.92 15.57
N THR A 357 11.67 -14.06 15.34
CA THR A 357 11.04 -15.28 14.81
C THR A 357 9.97 -15.84 15.75
N GLU A 358 10.11 -15.64 17.06
CA GLU A 358 9.11 -16.06 18.06
C GLU A 358 8.21 -14.90 18.52
N SER A 359 8.51 -13.66 18.12
CA SER A 359 7.83 -12.44 18.57
C SER A 359 7.32 -11.59 17.41
N HIS A 360 6.01 -11.70 17.14
CA HIS A 360 5.32 -10.91 16.12
C HIS A 360 5.44 -9.40 16.37
N GLU A 361 5.35 -8.99 17.64
CA GLU A 361 5.45 -7.59 18.03
C GLU A 361 6.86 -7.05 17.77
N LEU A 362 7.91 -7.79 18.12
CA LEU A 362 9.29 -7.38 17.83
C LEU A 362 9.57 -7.36 16.33
N ARG A 363 9.10 -8.37 15.59
CA ARG A 363 9.18 -8.42 14.12
C ARG A 363 8.51 -7.20 13.48
N PHE A 364 7.34 -6.80 13.99
CA PHE A 364 6.65 -5.58 13.57
C PHE A 364 7.47 -4.33 13.86
N MET A 365 8.02 -4.17 15.07
CA MET A 365 8.86 -3.02 15.38
C MET A 365 10.06 -2.91 14.46
N LEU A 366 10.74 -4.03 14.18
CA LEU A 366 11.95 -4.06 13.35
C LEU A 366 11.65 -3.83 11.86
N LEU A 367 10.60 -4.46 11.32
CA LEU A 367 10.32 -4.46 9.88
C LEU A 367 9.30 -3.40 9.43
N ASN A 368 8.49 -2.84 10.32
CA ASN A 368 7.43 -1.91 9.94
C ASN A 368 7.59 -0.54 10.61
N GLU A 369 7.72 -0.48 11.95
CA GLU A 369 7.83 0.82 12.64
C GLU A 369 9.19 1.50 12.38
N ARG A 370 10.28 0.74 12.50
CA ARG A 370 11.64 1.29 12.48
C ARG A 370 12.21 1.44 11.10
N ILE A 371 11.75 0.68 10.09
CA ILE A 371 12.29 0.79 8.73
C ILE A 371 12.17 2.22 8.19
N HIS A 372 11.03 2.90 8.42
CA HIS A 372 10.82 4.27 7.92
C HIS A 372 11.61 5.34 8.69
N ASN A 373 12.12 5.02 9.89
CA ASN A 373 12.82 5.96 10.77
C ASN A 373 14.31 5.63 10.96
N GLY A 374 14.76 4.43 10.59
CA GLY A 374 16.15 3.95 10.74
C GLY A 374 17.10 4.43 9.65
N GLY A 375 16.59 5.13 8.63
CA GLY A 375 17.36 5.69 7.53
C GLY A 375 17.96 4.63 6.58
N VAL A 376 18.71 5.12 5.58
CA VAL A 376 19.26 4.28 4.50
C VAL A 376 20.24 3.22 5.01
N LYS A 377 21.01 3.52 6.07
CA LYS A 377 21.97 2.56 6.65
C LYS A 377 21.27 1.28 7.12
N TYR A 378 20.10 1.42 7.73
CA TYR A 378 19.34 0.26 8.20
C TYR A 378 18.78 -0.55 7.03
N LEU A 379 18.22 0.11 6.02
CA LEU A 379 17.75 -0.57 4.81
C LEU A 379 18.86 -1.32 4.07
N LEU A 380 20.04 -0.71 3.94
CA LEU A 380 21.19 -1.38 3.34
C LEU A 380 21.67 -2.57 4.20
N TYR A 381 21.66 -2.44 5.53
CA TYR A 381 21.92 -3.58 6.41
C TYR A 381 20.93 -4.73 6.16
N LEU A 382 19.62 -4.44 6.07
CA LEU A 382 18.60 -5.45 5.77
C LEU A 382 18.80 -6.09 4.39
N LEU A 383 19.32 -5.34 3.41
CA LEU A 383 19.66 -5.86 2.09
C LEU A 383 20.79 -6.88 2.14
N THR A 384 21.74 -6.75 3.09
CA THR A 384 22.87 -7.69 3.23
C THR A 384 22.48 -9.07 3.78
N LYS A 385 21.25 -9.24 4.29
CA LYS A 385 20.79 -10.46 4.96
C LYS A 385 19.75 -11.17 4.11
N LYS A 386 19.95 -12.47 3.86
CA LYS A 386 19.07 -13.30 3.02
C LYS A 386 17.60 -13.20 3.45
N GLU A 387 17.36 -13.25 4.75
CA GLU A 387 16.04 -13.32 5.37
C GLU A 387 15.24 -12.02 5.18
N THR A 388 15.92 -10.87 5.03
CA THR A 388 15.30 -9.55 4.95
C THR A 388 15.51 -8.84 3.61
N ALA A 389 16.34 -9.40 2.72
CA ALA A 389 16.73 -8.77 1.47
C ALA A 389 15.55 -8.49 0.53
N THR A 390 14.59 -9.42 0.42
CA THR A 390 13.39 -9.22 -0.42
C THR A 390 12.52 -8.11 0.13
N THR A 391 12.32 -8.05 1.46
CA THR A 391 11.62 -6.95 2.14
C THR A 391 12.33 -5.62 1.93
N ALA A 392 13.65 -5.57 2.09
CA ALA A 392 14.43 -4.35 1.89
C ALA A 392 14.33 -3.84 0.45
N LEU A 393 14.50 -4.71 -0.55
CA LEU A 393 14.41 -4.34 -1.96
C LEU A 393 12.99 -3.83 -2.32
N TYR A 394 11.95 -4.50 -1.83
CA TYR A 394 10.56 -4.06 -2.02
C TYR A 394 10.33 -2.65 -1.47
N ILE A 395 10.91 -2.32 -0.32
CA ILE A 395 10.80 -0.99 0.30
C ILE A 395 11.60 0.04 -0.48
N PHE A 396 12.80 -0.29 -0.98
CA PHE A 396 13.57 0.56 -1.88
C PHE A 396 12.78 0.92 -3.16
N ALA A 397 11.96 0.00 -3.68
CA ALA A 397 11.13 0.24 -4.85
C ALA A 397 9.88 1.09 -4.56
N ASN A 398 9.25 0.91 -3.39
CA ASN A 398 7.95 1.51 -3.10
C ASN A 398 7.98 2.78 -2.24
N ASN A 399 9.05 3.05 -1.52
CA ASN A 399 9.16 4.22 -0.64
C ASN A 399 10.48 4.99 -0.83
N PRO A 400 10.71 5.56 -2.04
CA PRO A 400 11.93 6.30 -2.34
C PRO A 400 12.09 7.57 -1.48
N LEU A 401 11.00 8.10 -0.92
CA LEU A 401 10.98 9.35 -0.14
C LEU A 401 11.35 9.16 1.33
N SER A 402 11.08 8.01 1.96
CA SER A 402 11.58 7.69 3.31
C SER A 402 13.10 7.56 3.34
N ASN A 403 13.73 7.42 2.17
CA ASN A 403 15.18 7.22 2.04
C ASN A 403 16.00 8.49 2.18
N SER A 404 15.42 9.68 2.43
CA SER A 404 16.11 10.96 2.74
C SER A 404 17.55 11.11 2.20
N LEU A 405 17.77 10.67 0.96
CA LEU A 405 18.83 11.19 0.12
C LEU A 405 18.23 12.54 -0.25
N ASN A 406 18.76 13.60 0.34
CA ASN A 406 18.31 14.98 0.16
C ASN A 406 18.42 15.35 -1.33
N LEU A 407 17.48 14.88 -2.14
CA LEU A 407 17.44 15.09 -3.57
C LEU A 407 16.55 16.29 -3.84
N HIS A 408 17.09 17.23 -4.61
CA HIS A 408 16.38 18.42 -5.00
C HIS A 408 15.09 18.03 -5.76
N HIS A 409 14.01 18.79 -5.56
CA HIS A 409 12.68 18.50 -6.09
C HIS A 409 12.60 18.24 -7.61
N LYS A 410 13.61 18.65 -8.40
CA LYS A 410 13.68 18.44 -9.85
C LYS A 410 14.25 17.08 -10.29
N GLU A 411 14.89 16.32 -9.41
CA GLU A 411 15.48 14.99 -9.72
C GLU A 411 14.55 13.82 -9.32
N ARG A 412 13.36 14.12 -8.79
CA ARG A 412 12.49 13.13 -8.14
C ARG A 412 11.83 12.12 -9.07
N GLU A 413 11.61 12.46 -10.34
CA GLU A 413 10.82 11.62 -11.26
C GLU A 413 11.64 10.50 -11.92
N SER A 414 12.98 10.57 -11.91
CA SER A 414 13.85 9.58 -12.55
C SER A 414 14.97 9.04 -11.66
N TYR A 415 15.04 9.46 -10.39
CA TYR A 415 16.13 9.08 -9.48
C TYR A 415 16.30 7.57 -9.33
N HIS A 416 15.21 6.81 -9.35
CA HIS A 416 15.22 5.34 -9.27
C HIS A 416 15.99 4.69 -10.41
N LEU A 417 16.08 5.32 -11.58
CA LEU A 417 16.86 4.81 -12.70
C LEU A 417 18.38 4.83 -12.41
N GLU A 418 18.85 5.66 -11.47
CA GLU A 418 20.27 5.77 -11.12
C GLU A 418 20.65 4.87 -9.93
N TYR A 419 19.89 4.91 -8.83
CA TYR A 419 20.26 4.17 -7.62
C TYR A 419 19.76 2.73 -7.62
N PHE A 420 18.55 2.47 -8.12
CA PHE A 420 17.90 1.17 -7.97
C PHE A 420 18.64 0.04 -8.69
N PRO A 421 19.26 0.25 -9.87
CA PRO A 421 20.10 -0.77 -10.48
C PRO A 421 21.24 -1.26 -9.57
N VAL A 422 21.85 -0.35 -8.80
CA VAL A 422 22.92 -0.68 -7.85
C VAL A 422 22.37 -1.49 -6.67
N VAL A 423 21.20 -1.11 -6.15
CA VAL A 423 20.51 -1.86 -5.09
C VAL A 423 20.16 -3.27 -5.57
N CYS A 424 19.71 -3.41 -6.81
CA CYS A 424 19.47 -4.73 -7.40
C CYS A 424 20.75 -5.55 -7.55
N ASP A 425 21.89 -4.94 -7.92
CA ASP A 425 23.17 -5.65 -8.02
C ASP A 425 23.58 -6.25 -6.67
N GLU A 426 23.47 -5.47 -5.59
CA GLU A 426 23.71 -5.94 -4.21
C GLU A 426 22.74 -7.05 -3.80
N PHE A 427 21.45 -6.89 -4.09
CA PHE A 427 20.44 -7.92 -3.85
C PHE A 427 20.80 -9.23 -4.57
N MET A 428 21.18 -9.14 -5.84
CA MET A 428 21.53 -10.31 -6.65
C MET A 428 22.82 -10.97 -6.17
N GLU A 429 23.78 -10.23 -5.62
CA GLU A 429 24.97 -10.81 -5.01
C GLU A 429 24.64 -11.63 -3.76
N VAL A 430 23.82 -11.07 -2.85
CA VAL A 430 23.36 -11.77 -1.63
C VAL A 430 22.56 -13.02 -2.01
N TYR A 431 21.65 -12.88 -2.96
CA TYR A 431 20.83 -13.98 -3.43
C TYR A 431 21.68 -15.08 -4.10
N SER A 432 22.57 -14.71 -5.02
CA SER A 432 23.41 -15.67 -5.75
C SER A 432 24.35 -16.44 -4.81
N LYS A 433 24.93 -15.79 -3.79
CA LYS A 433 25.74 -16.46 -2.76
C LYS A 433 24.95 -17.52 -2.00
N SER A 434 23.70 -17.23 -1.66
CA SER A 434 22.82 -18.20 -1.00
C SER A 434 22.40 -19.34 -1.92
N PHE A 435 22.31 -19.05 -3.22
CA PHE A 435 21.89 -19.98 -4.26
C PHE A 435 22.89 -21.14 -4.47
N PHE A 436 24.19 -20.84 -4.47
CA PHE A 436 25.24 -21.86 -4.59
C PHE A 436 25.44 -22.71 -3.32
N ASN A 437 24.88 -22.30 -2.17
CA ASN A 437 24.95 -23.04 -0.91
C ASN A 437 23.80 -24.05 -0.70
N ARG A 438 22.95 -24.27 -1.71
CA ARG A 438 21.79 -25.20 -1.74
C ARG A 438 22.08 -26.66 -1.31
N GLY A 439 23.35 -27.05 -1.14
CA GLY A 439 23.76 -28.44 -0.95
C GLY A 439 23.83 -28.97 0.48
N LEU A 440 23.45 -28.22 1.53
CA LEU A 440 23.82 -28.61 2.91
C LEU A 440 22.70 -28.70 3.96
N ILE A 441 21.48 -28.18 3.74
CA ILE A 441 20.43 -28.16 4.79
C ILE A 441 19.05 -28.42 4.17
N GLU A 442 18.40 -29.53 4.54
CA GLU A 442 17.13 -30.03 3.96
C GLU A 442 15.87 -29.26 4.41
N ASP A 443 15.98 -28.32 5.36
CA ASP A 443 14.84 -27.64 6.00
C ASP A 443 14.68 -26.14 5.62
N GLU A 444 15.50 -25.60 4.71
CA GLU A 444 15.36 -24.18 4.30
C GLU A 444 14.24 -23.97 3.26
N ILE A 445 13.41 -22.94 3.49
CA ILE A 445 12.43 -22.43 2.52
C ILE A 445 13.16 -22.20 1.18
N ASP A 446 12.61 -22.75 0.09
CA ASP A 446 13.22 -22.63 -1.24
C ASP A 446 13.40 -21.14 -1.59
N PRO A 447 14.63 -20.65 -1.82
CA PRO A 447 14.91 -19.26 -2.20
C PRO A 447 14.12 -18.79 -3.43
N SER A 448 13.60 -19.72 -4.23
CA SER A 448 12.69 -19.40 -5.34
C SER A 448 11.37 -18.79 -4.86
N THR A 449 10.86 -19.19 -3.69
CA THR A 449 9.56 -18.79 -3.17
C THR A 449 9.56 -17.32 -2.74
N ASP A 450 10.59 -16.89 -2.01
CA ASP A 450 10.71 -15.50 -1.54
C ASP A 450 10.88 -14.51 -2.70
N ILE A 451 11.62 -14.91 -3.76
CA ILE A 451 11.75 -14.08 -4.97
C ILE A 451 10.44 -14.03 -5.74
N VAL A 452 9.77 -15.16 -5.92
CA VAL A 452 8.48 -15.19 -6.62
C VAL A 452 7.45 -14.34 -5.90
N GLU A 453 7.42 -14.38 -4.57
CA GLU A 453 6.58 -13.51 -3.75
C GLU A 453 6.91 -12.03 -3.99
N LEU A 454 8.20 -11.66 -3.98
CA LEU A 454 8.65 -10.31 -4.29
C LEU A 454 8.21 -9.84 -5.67
N LEU A 455 8.41 -10.65 -6.71
CA LEU A 455 8.02 -10.31 -8.09
C LEU A 455 6.50 -10.10 -8.20
N ILE A 456 5.71 -10.98 -7.58
CA ILE A 456 4.24 -10.86 -7.57
C ILE A 456 3.81 -9.59 -6.86
N LEU A 457 4.36 -9.29 -5.68
CA LEU A 457 4.00 -8.10 -4.91
C LEU A 457 4.41 -6.81 -5.62
N MET A 458 5.60 -6.75 -6.20
CA MET A 458 6.03 -5.61 -7.02
C MET A 458 5.14 -5.43 -8.24
N ALA A 459 4.75 -6.51 -8.93
CA ALA A 459 3.85 -6.44 -10.08
C ALA A 459 2.44 -5.97 -9.70
N LYS A 460 1.85 -6.50 -8.62
CA LYS A 460 0.53 -6.07 -8.11
C LYS A 460 0.47 -4.58 -7.79
N ASN A 461 1.58 -4.01 -7.29
CA ASN A 461 1.64 -2.61 -6.86
C ASN A 461 2.13 -1.63 -7.93
N SER A 462 2.57 -2.12 -9.11
CA SER A 462 3.10 -1.30 -10.20
C SER A 462 2.29 -1.37 -11.49
N ILE A 463 1.64 -2.51 -11.76
CA ILE A 463 0.93 -2.76 -13.01
C ILE A 463 -0.56 -2.50 -12.82
N HIS A 464 -1.04 -1.41 -13.41
CA HIS A 464 -2.45 -1.03 -13.44
C HIS A 464 -2.97 -1.00 -14.88
N ASP A 465 -4.28 -1.12 -15.02
CA ASP A 465 -5.02 -1.18 -16.28
C ASP A 465 -4.93 0.11 -17.14
N SER A 466 -4.81 1.26 -16.47
CA SER A 466 -4.64 2.59 -17.07
C SER A 466 -3.19 2.89 -17.53
N TYR A 467 -2.24 1.98 -17.36
CA TYR A 467 -0.84 2.28 -17.65
C TYR A 467 -0.61 2.61 -19.14
N ALA A 468 -0.05 3.81 -19.37
CA ALA A 468 0.03 4.45 -20.68
C ALA A 468 1.42 4.45 -21.34
N GLY A 469 2.41 3.78 -20.73
CA GLY A 469 3.82 3.87 -21.16
C GLY A 469 4.60 5.01 -20.49
N GLU A 470 3.95 5.78 -19.61
CA GLU A 470 4.59 6.86 -18.86
C GLU A 470 5.60 6.33 -17.84
N LEU A 471 6.57 7.18 -17.46
CA LEU A 471 7.51 6.88 -16.38
C LEU A 471 6.74 6.61 -15.09
N ASN A 472 6.93 5.43 -14.52
CA ASN A 472 6.33 5.04 -13.27
C ASN A 472 7.40 4.38 -12.42
N VAL A 473 7.81 5.09 -11.35
CA VAL A 473 8.87 4.66 -10.43
C VAL A 473 8.74 3.19 -10.02
N LYS A 474 7.53 2.73 -9.69
CA LYS A 474 7.32 1.35 -9.21
C LYS A 474 7.47 0.33 -10.33
N LYS A 475 6.95 0.63 -11.52
CA LYS A 475 7.09 -0.25 -12.70
C LYS A 475 8.54 -0.28 -13.17
N ASP A 476 9.18 0.88 -13.29
CA ASP A 476 10.57 0.98 -13.72
C ASP A 476 11.48 0.19 -12.77
N CYS A 477 11.24 0.24 -11.45
CA CYS A 477 11.92 -0.61 -10.48
C CYS A 477 11.69 -2.11 -10.75
N LEU A 478 10.45 -2.54 -11.04
CA LEU A 478 10.17 -3.93 -11.43
C LEU A 478 10.96 -4.32 -12.69
N ASP A 479 10.96 -3.48 -13.72
CA ASP A 479 11.63 -3.75 -14.99
C ASP A 479 13.15 -3.85 -14.83
N ILE A 480 13.73 -2.94 -14.02
CA ILE A 480 15.13 -2.99 -13.64
C ILE A 480 15.45 -4.32 -12.95
N LEU A 481 14.65 -4.73 -11.96
CA LEU A 481 14.87 -6.01 -11.26
C LEU A 481 14.76 -7.21 -12.22
N LEU A 482 13.71 -7.26 -13.04
CA LEU A 482 13.50 -8.32 -14.03
C LEU A 482 14.67 -8.43 -15.02
N SER A 483 15.32 -7.31 -15.35
CA SER A 483 16.49 -7.28 -16.25
C SER A 483 17.77 -7.85 -15.64
N LYS A 484 17.85 -7.98 -14.31
CA LYS A 484 19.06 -8.43 -13.59
C LYS A 484 19.16 -9.95 -13.49
N PHE A 485 18.06 -10.68 -13.67
CA PHE A 485 18.07 -12.14 -13.59
C PHE A 485 18.81 -12.78 -14.77
N THR A 486 19.68 -13.73 -14.47
CA THR A 486 20.33 -14.57 -15.48
C THR A 486 19.37 -15.63 -16.01
N SER A 487 19.66 -16.19 -17.19
CA SER A 487 18.87 -17.29 -17.75
C SER A 487 18.75 -18.50 -16.82
N GLU A 488 19.80 -18.83 -16.06
CA GLU A 488 19.77 -19.93 -15.08
C GLU A 488 18.78 -19.64 -13.95
N GLN A 489 18.86 -18.44 -13.37
CA GLN A 489 17.96 -18.02 -12.29
C GLN A 489 16.50 -17.97 -12.74
N ILE A 490 16.24 -17.49 -13.96
CA ILE A 490 14.89 -17.46 -14.53
C ILE A 490 14.34 -18.88 -14.60
N SER A 491 15.08 -19.83 -15.17
CA SER A 491 14.65 -21.24 -15.26
C SER A 491 14.28 -21.84 -13.89
N GLU A 492 14.98 -21.45 -12.83
CA GLU A 492 14.78 -22.00 -11.49
C GLU A 492 13.58 -21.42 -10.75
N ILE A 493 13.27 -20.14 -10.95
CA ILE A 493 12.08 -19.51 -10.36
C ILE A 493 10.81 -19.77 -11.19
N SER A 494 10.94 -20.15 -12.47
CA SER A 494 9.85 -20.26 -13.43
C SER A 494 8.71 -21.18 -12.98
N ASP A 495 9.02 -22.40 -12.54
CA ASP A 495 8.00 -23.36 -12.13
C ASP A 495 7.23 -22.88 -10.88
N CYS A 496 7.93 -22.23 -9.93
CA CYS A 496 7.32 -21.64 -8.74
C CYS A 496 6.45 -20.42 -9.09
N LEU A 497 6.92 -19.55 -10.00
CA LEU A 497 6.17 -18.39 -10.48
C LEU A 497 4.88 -18.81 -11.18
N LEU A 498 4.96 -19.74 -12.13
CA LEU A 498 3.82 -20.28 -12.87
C LEU A 498 2.80 -20.93 -11.92
N SER A 499 3.26 -21.69 -10.93
CA SER A 499 2.40 -22.32 -9.93
C SER A 499 1.68 -21.29 -9.05
N ASN A 500 2.38 -20.26 -8.58
CA ASN A 500 1.77 -19.20 -7.77
C ASN A 500 0.75 -18.38 -8.57
N ILE A 501 1.06 -18.01 -9.81
CA ILE A 501 0.11 -17.28 -10.69
C ILE A 501 -1.16 -18.11 -10.94
N ALA A 502 -1.02 -19.42 -11.18
CA ALA A 502 -2.14 -20.33 -11.41
C ALA A 502 -3.01 -20.56 -10.15
N ASN A 503 -2.38 -20.59 -8.96
CA ASN A 503 -3.06 -20.85 -7.69
C ASN A 503 -3.52 -19.58 -6.95
N ASP A 504 -3.09 -18.40 -7.39
CA ASP A 504 -3.51 -17.12 -6.83
C ASP A 504 -5.00 -16.92 -7.12
N LYS A 505 -5.81 -17.21 -6.07
CA LYS A 505 -7.26 -17.07 -6.03
C LYS A 505 -7.69 -15.71 -5.50
N GLU A 506 -6.84 -14.69 -5.62
CA GLU A 506 -7.19 -13.33 -5.21
C GLU A 506 -8.62 -13.07 -5.70
N GLU A 507 -9.54 -12.82 -4.76
CA GLU A 507 -10.94 -12.58 -5.12
C GLU A 507 -10.87 -11.49 -6.18
N VAL A 508 -11.46 -11.75 -7.35
CA VAL A 508 -11.44 -10.85 -8.50
C VAL A 508 -12.28 -9.63 -8.12
N GLU A 509 -11.73 -8.81 -7.23
CA GLU A 509 -12.31 -7.61 -6.70
C GLU A 509 -12.20 -6.58 -7.83
N ARG A 510 -13.22 -6.60 -8.68
CA ARG A 510 -13.62 -5.54 -9.61
C ARG A 510 -12.76 -5.32 -10.86
N SER A 511 -11.62 -6.00 -11.06
CA SER A 511 -10.79 -5.81 -12.28
C SER A 511 -10.04 -7.07 -12.73
N LEU A 512 -9.63 -7.10 -14.02
CA LEU A 512 -8.78 -8.15 -14.58
C LEU A 512 -7.40 -8.13 -13.90
N PRO A 513 -6.77 -9.28 -13.57
CA PRO A 513 -5.46 -9.31 -12.94
C PRO A 513 -4.33 -9.02 -13.94
N VAL A 514 -4.23 -7.76 -14.35
CA VAL A 514 -3.33 -7.29 -15.42
C VAL A 514 -1.85 -7.61 -15.13
N TRP A 515 -1.45 -7.57 -13.86
CA TRP A 515 -0.12 -7.95 -13.39
C TRP A 515 0.26 -9.41 -13.75
N LYS A 516 -0.72 -10.34 -13.82
CA LYS A 516 -0.47 -11.74 -14.19
C LYS A 516 -0.02 -11.82 -15.64
N PHE A 517 -0.71 -11.13 -16.54
CA PHE A 517 -0.33 -11.08 -17.96
C PHE A 517 1.07 -10.50 -18.13
N TYR A 518 1.40 -9.43 -17.41
CA TYR A 518 2.73 -8.82 -17.48
C TYR A 518 3.86 -9.81 -17.17
N LEU A 519 3.79 -10.51 -16.02
CA LEU A 519 4.80 -11.48 -15.61
C LEU A 519 4.82 -12.72 -16.52
N LEU A 520 3.66 -13.19 -17.00
CA LEU A 520 3.58 -14.32 -17.92
C LEU A 520 4.21 -13.99 -19.28
N PHE A 521 3.97 -12.79 -19.82
CA PHE A 521 4.57 -12.37 -21.08
C PHE A 521 6.07 -12.09 -20.95
N TRP A 522 6.53 -11.53 -19.83
CA TRP A 522 7.97 -11.44 -19.53
C TRP A 522 8.62 -12.83 -19.54
N LEU A 523 8.00 -13.81 -18.88
CA LEU A 523 8.52 -15.17 -18.83
C LEU A 523 8.49 -15.86 -20.21
N LEU A 524 7.41 -15.65 -20.97
CA LEU A 524 7.27 -16.17 -22.34
C LEU A 524 8.37 -15.62 -23.25
N GLU A 525 8.61 -14.31 -23.22
CA GLU A 525 9.67 -13.67 -23.98
C GLU A 525 11.04 -14.28 -23.64
N LYS A 526 11.37 -14.42 -22.36
CA LYS A 526 12.63 -15.02 -21.94
C LYS A 526 12.74 -16.49 -22.36
N ALA A 527 11.66 -17.25 -22.28
CA ALA A 527 11.63 -18.66 -22.69
C ALA A 527 11.83 -18.86 -24.20
N GLN A 528 11.37 -17.92 -25.02
CA GLN A 528 11.49 -17.97 -26.48
C GLN A 528 12.80 -17.38 -27.00
N GLU A 529 13.34 -16.35 -26.35
CA GLU A 529 14.53 -15.62 -26.82
C GLU A 529 15.84 -16.09 -26.19
N SER A 530 15.79 -16.58 -24.95
CA SER A 530 16.96 -17.02 -24.22
C SER A 530 17.09 -18.55 -24.30
N ASN A 531 18.32 -19.06 -24.31
CA ASN A 531 18.58 -20.50 -24.19
C ASN A 531 18.33 -20.99 -22.75
N LEU A 532 17.10 -20.81 -22.24
CA LEU A 532 16.68 -21.25 -20.92
C LEU A 532 16.68 -22.77 -20.83
N ARG A 533 17.07 -23.29 -19.67
CA ARG A 533 16.85 -24.69 -19.34
C ARG A 533 15.35 -24.92 -19.24
N ASP A 534 14.85 -25.95 -19.92
CA ASP A 534 13.43 -26.28 -20.05
C ASP A 534 12.57 -25.15 -20.67
N GLY A 535 13.18 -24.25 -21.47
CA GLY A 535 12.51 -23.10 -22.09
C GLY A 535 11.21 -23.45 -22.85
N ASN A 536 11.20 -24.54 -23.62
CA ASN A 536 9.99 -24.99 -24.32
C ASN A 536 8.83 -25.30 -23.36
N LYS A 537 9.11 -26.02 -22.26
CA LYS A 537 8.10 -26.38 -21.25
C LYS A 537 7.59 -25.14 -20.50
N ILE A 538 8.49 -24.20 -20.22
CA ILE A 538 8.14 -22.91 -19.59
C ILE A 538 7.24 -22.12 -20.53
N SER A 539 7.60 -22.02 -21.82
CA SER A 539 6.83 -21.37 -22.87
C SER A 539 5.43 -21.98 -23.01
N GLU A 540 5.33 -23.31 -23.17
CA GLU A 540 4.05 -24.03 -23.27
C GLU A 540 3.14 -23.74 -22.07
N LYS A 541 3.67 -23.80 -20.84
CA LYS A 541 2.90 -23.50 -19.63
C LYS A 541 2.47 -22.03 -19.56
N ALA A 542 3.36 -21.09 -19.89
CA ALA A 542 3.05 -19.67 -19.86
C ALA A 542 1.94 -19.32 -20.85
N GLN A 543 2.05 -19.81 -22.10
CA GLN A 543 1.03 -19.61 -23.13
C GLN A 543 -0.32 -20.23 -22.76
N LEU A 544 -0.31 -21.44 -22.20
CA LEU A 544 -1.51 -22.10 -21.69
C LEU A 544 -2.18 -21.27 -20.59
N LEU A 545 -1.41 -20.72 -19.63
CA LEU A 545 -1.95 -19.87 -18.57
C LEU A 545 -2.50 -18.55 -19.10
N ILE A 546 -1.77 -17.86 -20.01
CA ILE A 546 -2.24 -16.62 -20.64
C ILE A 546 -3.59 -16.86 -21.32
N THR A 547 -3.67 -17.94 -22.11
CA THR A 547 -4.86 -18.28 -22.88
C THR A 547 -6.02 -18.65 -21.96
N ASN A 548 -5.79 -19.51 -20.97
CA ASN A 548 -6.82 -19.89 -20.00
C ASN A 548 -7.32 -18.68 -19.21
N LEU A 549 -6.43 -17.83 -18.68
CA LEU A 549 -6.81 -16.64 -17.92
C LEU A 549 -7.71 -15.71 -18.73
N TYR A 550 -7.32 -15.39 -19.96
CA TYR A 550 -8.12 -14.51 -20.82
C TYR A 550 -9.45 -15.16 -21.20
N CYS A 551 -9.44 -16.42 -21.65
CA CYS A 551 -10.63 -17.13 -22.09
C CYS A 551 -11.64 -17.37 -20.96
N GLU A 552 -11.18 -17.73 -19.75
CA GLU A 552 -12.03 -17.89 -18.58
C GLU A 552 -12.63 -16.55 -18.14
N CYS A 553 -11.80 -15.51 -18.04
CA CYS A 553 -12.29 -14.18 -17.73
C CYS A 553 -13.32 -13.72 -18.77
N PHE A 554 -13.06 -13.91 -20.07
CA PHE A 554 -14.02 -13.54 -21.11
C PHE A 554 -15.36 -14.25 -20.91
N LYS A 555 -15.35 -15.58 -20.73
CA LYS A 555 -16.57 -16.38 -20.54
C LYS A 555 -17.34 -16.01 -19.27
N CYS A 556 -16.66 -15.69 -18.18
CA CYS A 556 -17.30 -15.29 -16.91
C CYS A 556 -17.95 -13.89 -16.95
N ASN A 557 -17.57 -13.03 -17.91
CA ASN A 557 -18.11 -11.67 -18.04
C ASN A 557 -19.28 -11.55 -19.02
N VAL A 558 -19.56 -12.59 -19.80
CA VAL A 558 -20.70 -12.60 -20.74
C VAL A 558 -22.00 -12.47 -19.95
N ASP A 559 -22.83 -11.47 -20.29
CA ASP A 559 -24.10 -11.19 -19.62
C ASP A 559 -23.98 -11.00 -18.10
N ASN A 560 -22.90 -10.37 -17.64
CA ASN A 560 -22.64 -10.10 -16.23
C ASN A 560 -22.50 -8.59 -15.96
N LYS A 561 -23.18 -8.09 -14.91
CA LYS A 561 -23.09 -6.67 -14.49
C LYS A 561 -21.83 -6.39 -13.67
N GLU A 562 -21.21 -7.41 -13.08
CA GLU A 562 -19.91 -7.31 -12.41
C GLU A 562 -18.80 -7.32 -13.46
N HIS A 563 -18.62 -6.16 -14.10
CA HIS A 563 -17.69 -5.95 -15.19
C HIS A 563 -16.23 -6.13 -14.76
N ARG A 564 -15.47 -7.02 -15.41
CA ARG A 564 -14.06 -7.30 -15.08
C ARG A 564 -13.09 -7.07 -16.25
N ILE A 565 -13.56 -6.80 -17.48
CA ILE A 565 -12.70 -6.70 -18.69
C ILE A 565 -13.06 -5.48 -19.55
N ASN A 566 -12.09 -4.62 -19.83
CA ASN A 566 -12.15 -3.56 -20.84
C ASN A 566 -10.99 -3.69 -21.83
N ALA A 567 -11.07 -2.94 -22.93
CA ALA A 567 -9.88 -2.63 -23.73
C ALA A 567 -8.97 -1.68 -22.92
N TYR A 568 -7.74 -2.12 -22.65
CA TYR A 568 -6.80 -1.43 -21.79
C TYR A 568 -5.56 -1.05 -22.56
N LYS A 569 -4.98 0.11 -22.28
CA LYS A 569 -3.75 0.55 -22.94
C LYS A 569 -2.56 -0.39 -22.68
N LEU A 570 -2.52 -1.08 -21.53
CA LEU A 570 -1.46 -2.07 -21.28
C LEU A 570 -1.46 -3.22 -22.31
N PHE A 571 -2.63 -3.67 -22.78
CA PHE A 571 -2.69 -4.80 -23.70
C PHE A 571 -1.98 -4.54 -25.02
N ASP A 572 -1.85 -3.29 -25.45
CA ASP A 572 -1.06 -2.92 -26.63
C ASP A 572 0.45 -3.12 -26.42
N PHE A 573 0.92 -3.03 -25.17
CA PHE A 573 2.33 -3.21 -24.84
C PHE A 573 2.72 -4.67 -24.59
N LEU A 574 1.75 -5.58 -24.50
CA LEU A 574 2.01 -7.00 -24.29
C LEU A 574 2.28 -7.68 -25.65
N PRO A 575 3.28 -8.57 -25.73
CA PRO A 575 3.68 -9.19 -26.99
C PRO A 575 2.76 -10.35 -27.41
N TRP A 576 1.49 -10.06 -27.67
CA TRP A 576 0.47 -11.05 -28.08
C TRP A 576 0.86 -11.83 -29.34
N TRP A 577 1.64 -11.24 -30.23
CA TRP A 577 2.17 -11.89 -31.44
C TRP A 577 3.05 -13.11 -31.13
N ARG A 578 3.58 -13.23 -29.91
CA ARG A 578 4.39 -14.38 -29.46
C ARG A 578 3.58 -15.64 -29.12
N ILE A 579 2.25 -15.55 -29.10
CA ILE A 579 1.40 -16.72 -28.85
C ILE A 579 1.44 -17.65 -30.08
N ASP A 580 1.76 -18.92 -29.85
CA ASP A 580 1.91 -19.93 -30.88
C ASP A 580 0.55 -20.28 -31.54
N ASN A 581 0.64 -20.77 -32.78
CA ASN A 581 -0.51 -21.12 -33.61
C ASN A 581 -1.45 -22.15 -32.96
N GLU A 582 -0.95 -22.99 -32.05
CA GLU A 582 -1.74 -24.00 -31.34
C GLU A 582 -2.83 -23.38 -30.43
N TYR A 583 -2.57 -22.21 -29.85
CA TYR A 583 -3.48 -21.55 -28.92
C TYR A 583 -4.45 -20.56 -29.59
N VAL A 584 -4.13 -20.08 -30.80
CA VAL A 584 -4.98 -19.15 -31.57
C VAL A 584 -6.43 -19.62 -31.73
N PRO A 585 -6.73 -20.91 -32.00
CA PRO A 585 -8.11 -21.40 -32.09
C PRO A 585 -8.96 -21.11 -30.85
N GLU A 586 -8.37 -21.13 -29.65
CA GLU A 586 -9.12 -20.88 -28.41
C GLU A 586 -9.69 -19.46 -28.34
N TYR A 587 -8.91 -18.47 -28.78
CA TYR A 587 -9.36 -17.08 -28.89
C TYR A 587 -10.45 -16.94 -29.96
N LEU A 588 -10.25 -17.53 -31.15
CA LEU A 588 -11.21 -17.46 -32.25
C LEU A 588 -12.57 -18.09 -31.91
N ASP A 589 -12.59 -19.04 -30.99
CA ASP A 589 -13.78 -19.74 -30.52
C ASP A 589 -14.60 -18.98 -29.47
N LEU A 590 -14.06 -17.89 -28.88
CA LEU A 590 -14.78 -17.05 -27.91
C LEU A 590 -16.06 -16.45 -28.53
N ILE A 591 -15.95 -15.93 -29.76
CA ILE A 591 -17.08 -15.46 -30.55
C ILE A 591 -17.16 -16.25 -31.87
N LYS A 592 -17.89 -17.37 -31.83
CA LYS A 592 -18.07 -18.25 -33.00
C LYS A 592 -18.72 -17.53 -34.19
N LYS A 593 -19.81 -16.81 -33.96
CA LYS A 593 -20.56 -16.06 -34.98
C LYS A 593 -20.86 -14.64 -34.50
N PRO A 594 -20.13 -13.61 -34.98
CA PRO A 594 -20.37 -12.21 -34.64
C PRO A 594 -21.84 -11.81 -34.76
N ILE A 595 -22.52 -12.09 -35.87
CA ILE A 595 -23.93 -11.70 -36.07
C ILE A 595 -24.91 -12.15 -34.96
N LYS A 596 -24.61 -13.21 -34.21
CA LYS A 596 -25.46 -13.68 -33.09
C LYS A 596 -25.32 -12.84 -31.81
N TRP A 597 -24.32 -11.99 -31.74
CA TRP A 597 -24.01 -11.14 -30.60
C TRP A 597 -24.65 -9.75 -30.69
N ILE A 598 -25.29 -9.40 -31.81
CA ILE A 598 -26.02 -8.11 -31.98
C ILE A 598 -27.03 -7.91 -30.83
N ALA A 599 -27.91 -8.90 -30.60
CA ALA A 599 -28.89 -8.84 -29.51
C ALA A 599 -28.26 -8.77 -28.09
N LYS A 600 -27.00 -9.19 -27.94
CA LYS A 600 -26.25 -9.11 -26.67
C LYS A 600 -25.68 -7.72 -26.40
N LEU A 601 -25.44 -6.94 -27.46
CA LEU A 601 -24.83 -5.61 -27.41
C LEU A 601 -25.86 -4.49 -27.36
N SER A 602 -27.14 -4.81 -27.63
CA SER A 602 -28.25 -3.83 -27.67
C SER A 602 -28.38 -3.06 -26.36
N ILE A 603 -28.71 -1.77 -26.44
CA ILE A 603 -29.13 -0.97 -25.27
C ILE A 603 -30.38 -1.58 -24.61
N SER A 604 -31.24 -2.25 -25.39
CA SER A 604 -32.41 -2.97 -24.86
C SER A 604 -32.03 -4.14 -23.95
N ASN A 605 -30.78 -4.59 -23.99
CA ASN A 605 -30.25 -5.61 -23.11
C ASN A 605 -29.64 -4.98 -21.86
N ASP A 606 -30.08 -5.44 -20.69
CA ASP A 606 -29.56 -5.09 -19.37
C ASP A 606 -28.02 -5.19 -19.23
N PHE A 607 -27.38 -6.01 -20.07
CA PHE A 607 -25.93 -6.25 -20.09
C PHE A 607 -25.26 -5.71 -21.37
N GLY A 608 -26.00 -4.98 -22.21
CA GLY A 608 -25.54 -4.51 -23.53
C GLY A 608 -24.22 -3.76 -23.46
N TYR A 609 -24.14 -2.79 -22.55
CA TYR A 609 -22.95 -1.97 -22.31
C TYR A 609 -21.72 -2.80 -21.90
N GLN A 610 -21.88 -3.75 -20.98
CA GLN A 610 -20.80 -4.61 -20.50
C GLN A 610 -20.31 -5.55 -21.61
N ASN A 611 -21.24 -6.12 -22.37
CA ASN A 611 -20.92 -6.95 -23.53
C ASN A 611 -20.20 -6.13 -24.62
N LYS A 612 -20.49 -4.83 -24.80
CA LYS A 612 -19.76 -3.96 -25.73
C LYS A 612 -18.29 -3.83 -25.33
N ASN A 613 -18.04 -3.56 -24.06
CA ASN A 613 -16.68 -3.45 -23.53
C ASN A 613 -15.90 -4.77 -23.62
N LEU A 614 -16.57 -5.89 -23.43
CA LEU A 614 -16.01 -7.22 -23.60
C LEU A 614 -15.61 -7.48 -25.07
N VAL A 615 -16.47 -7.09 -26.02
CA VAL A 615 -16.17 -7.21 -27.46
C VAL A 615 -15.03 -6.25 -27.86
N ARG A 616 -14.98 -5.02 -27.32
CA ARG A 616 -13.86 -4.08 -27.52
C ARG A 616 -12.52 -4.69 -27.11
N SER A 617 -12.45 -5.31 -25.92
CA SER A 617 -11.25 -6.03 -25.47
C SER A 617 -10.89 -7.18 -26.41
N TYR A 618 -11.87 -7.99 -26.81
CA TYR A 618 -11.61 -9.10 -27.73
C TYR A 618 -11.12 -8.64 -29.10
N PHE A 619 -11.67 -7.54 -29.61
CA PHE A 619 -11.20 -6.92 -30.84
C PHE A 619 -9.72 -6.48 -30.70
N GLN A 620 -9.36 -5.81 -29.60
CA GLN A 620 -7.97 -5.44 -29.32
C GLN A 620 -7.01 -6.65 -29.32
N ILE A 621 -7.39 -7.74 -28.65
CA ILE A 621 -6.55 -8.95 -28.60
C ILE A 621 -6.38 -9.58 -29.99
N LEU A 622 -7.43 -9.60 -30.82
CA LEU A 622 -7.32 -10.11 -32.19
C LEU A 622 -6.31 -9.31 -33.01
N LEU A 623 -6.29 -7.98 -32.86
CA LEU A 623 -5.28 -7.13 -33.50
C LEU A 623 -3.87 -7.46 -33.00
N GLY A 624 -3.69 -7.65 -31.69
CA GLY A 624 -2.39 -8.00 -31.11
C GLY A 624 -1.87 -9.39 -31.50
N LEU A 625 -2.73 -10.35 -31.84
CA LEU A 625 -2.34 -11.69 -32.27
C LEU A 625 -1.76 -11.74 -33.70
N HIS A 626 -2.04 -10.71 -34.51
CA HIS A 626 -1.55 -10.60 -35.87
C HIS A 626 -0.05 -10.29 -35.93
N THR A 627 0.67 -10.95 -36.83
CA THR A 627 2.10 -10.68 -37.09
C THR A 627 2.54 -11.28 -38.42
N ASP A 628 3.47 -10.63 -39.12
CA ASP A 628 4.05 -11.12 -40.37
C ASP A 628 4.74 -12.49 -40.25
N ASN A 629 5.18 -12.84 -39.04
CA ASN A 629 5.88 -14.11 -38.79
C ASN A 629 4.93 -15.31 -38.62
N ARG A 630 3.61 -15.07 -38.54
CA ARG A 630 2.61 -16.11 -38.33
C ARG A 630 2.24 -16.76 -39.66
N GLU A 631 1.90 -18.05 -39.62
CA GLU A 631 1.38 -18.76 -40.79
C GLU A 631 0.16 -18.05 -41.40
N ASP A 632 0.19 -17.82 -42.71
CA ASP A 632 -0.86 -17.13 -43.47
C ASP A 632 -2.27 -17.67 -43.15
N SER A 633 -2.42 -18.99 -42.98
CA SER A 633 -3.71 -19.62 -42.70
C SER A 633 -4.34 -19.17 -41.37
N TYR A 634 -3.53 -18.83 -40.36
CA TYR A 634 -3.99 -18.32 -39.07
C TYR A 634 -4.18 -16.81 -39.12
N ASN A 635 -3.27 -16.07 -39.76
CA ASN A 635 -3.43 -14.63 -39.99
C ASN A 635 -4.73 -14.32 -40.73
N SER A 636 -5.02 -15.02 -41.84
CA SER A 636 -6.27 -14.84 -42.57
C SER A 636 -7.50 -15.14 -41.71
N LYS A 637 -7.44 -16.10 -40.77
CA LYS A 637 -8.56 -16.37 -39.84
C LYS A 637 -8.72 -15.25 -38.80
N ILE A 638 -7.63 -14.73 -38.26
CA ILE A 638 -7.62 -13.61 -37.32
C ILE A 638 -8.18 -12.35 -38.01
N ILE A 639 -7.62 -11.98 -39.16
CA ILE A 639 -8.07 -10.84 -39.96
C ILE A 639 -9.55 -11.00 -40.33
N SER A 640 -9.94 -12.16 -40.86
CA SER A 640 -11.33 -12.41 -41.22
C SER A 640 -12.27 -12.30 -40.02
N LYS A 641 -11.85 -12.75 -38.83
CA LYS A 641 -12.63 -12.59 -37.59
C LYS A 641 -12.73 -11.12 -37.17
N ALA A 642 -11.63 -10.37 -37.18
CA ALA A 642 -11.61 -8.95 -36.85
C ALA A 642 -12.51 -8.16 -37.81
N LEU A 643 -12.38 -8.38 -39.12
CA LEU A 643 -13.24 -7.76 -40.12
C LEU A 643 -14.71 -8.17 -39.94
N SER A 644 -15.00 -9.43 -39.60
CA SER A 644 -16.38 -9.84 -39.32
C SER A 644 -16.98 -9.17 -38.07
N LEU A 645 -16.15 -8.82 -37.07
CA LEU A 645 -16.60 -8.03 -35.92
C LEU A 645 -16.84 -6.57 -36.32
N LEU A 646 -15.96 -6.01 -37.14
CA LEU A 646 -16.10 -4.66 -37.69
C LEU A 646 -17.39 -4.54 -38.53
N GLU A 647 -17.67 -5.52 -39.40
CA GLU A 647 -18.89 -5.59 -40.22
C GLU A 647 -20.18 -5.73 -39.39
N CYS A 648 -20.10 -6.27 -38.17
CA CYS A 648 -21.30 -6.51 -37.35
C CYS A 648 -21.50 -5.45 -36.24
N PHE A 649 -20.43 -4.85 -35.74
CA PHE A 649 -20.44 -4.03 -34.52
C PHE A 649 -19.63 -2.74 -34.63
N GLY A 650 -18.91 -2.53 -35.74
CA GLY A 650 -18.04 -1.37 -35.91
C GLY A 650 -18.82 -0.08 -35.75
N PHE A 651 -19.86 0.06 -36.58
CA PHE A 651 -20.70 1.24 -36.71
C PHE A 651 -22.15 0.78 -36.89
N SER A 652 -23.13 1.63 -36.62
CA SER A 652 -24.55 1.30 -36.74
C SER A 652 -25.31 2.29 -37.62
N ASP A 653 -26.28 1.79 -38.37
CA ASP A 653 -27.24 2.60 -39.10
C ASP A 653 -28.14 3.38 -38.12
N GLU A 654 -28.66 4.54 -38.58
CA GLU A 654 -29.43 5.58 -37.85
C GLU A 654 -30.69 5.13 -37.06
N THR A 655 -30.91 3.82 -36.85
CA THR A 655 -32.07 3.25 -36.17
C THR A 655 -31.74 2.80 -34.74
N ASP A 656 -31.96 3.67 -33.76
CA ASP A 656 -32.32 3.46 -32.32
C ASP A 656 -31.68 2.32 -31.48
N GLU A 657 -30.70 1.58 -31.99
CA GLU A 657 -30.05 0.47 -31.30
C GLU A 657 -28.52 0.64 -31.40
N ASP A 658 -27.94 1.49 -30.53
CA ASP A 658 -26.49 1.68 -30.52
C ASP A 658 -25.82 0.35 -30.15
N TYR A 659 -25.13 -0.28 -31.09
CA TYR A 659 -24.31 -1.49 -30.87
C TYR A 659 -22.81 -1.20 -30.99
N GLU A 660 -22.45 0.05 -31.26
CA GLU A 660 -21.15 0.45 -31.77
C GLU A 660 -20.02 0.22 -30.77
N ILE A 661 -18.93 -0.38 -31.26
CA ILE A 661 -17.72 -0.59 -30.46
C ILE A 661 -16.77 0.61 -30.50
N PHE A 662 -16.98 1.64 -31.34
CA PHE A 662 -16.07 2.80 -31.48
C PHE A 662 -16.65 4.17 -31.05
N ASP A 663 -17.95 4.28 -30.80
CA ASP A 663 -18.62 5.58 -30.51
C ASP A 663 -18.22 6.21 -29.15
N TYR A 664 -17.86 5.37 -28.17
CA TYR A 664 -17.66 5.81 -26.78
C TYR A 664 -16.22 6.23 -26.42
N GLU A 665 -15.33 6.43 -27.39
CA GLU A 665 -13.90 6.65 -27.13
C GLU A 665 -13.57 7.91 -26.31
N SER A 666 -14.46 8.90 -26.26
CA SER A 666 -14.26 10.12 -25.44
C SER A 666 -14.54 9.94 -23.93
N GLN A 667 -15.21 8.86 -23.53
CA GLN A 667 -15.49 8.53 -22.13
C GLN A 667 -14.51 7.52 -21.52
N TYR A 668 -13.62 6.94 -22.34
CA TYR A 668 -12.67 5.90 -21.93
C TYR A 668 -11.23 6.35 -22.19
N ASP A 669 -10.29 5.96 -21.32
CA ASP A 669 -8.86 6.28 -21.44
C ASP A 669 -8.13 5.54 -22.60
N TYR A 670 -8.85 4.91 -23.54
CA TYR A 670 -8.27 4.08 -24.62
C TYR A 670 -8.96 4.21 -25.99
N GLN A 671 -8.16 4.56 -27.01
CA GLN A 671 -8.57 4.79 -28.41
C GLN A 671 -8.35 3.53 -29.26
N LEU A 672 -9.35 2.64 -29.30
CA LEU A 672 -9.27 1.36 -30.03
C LEU A 672 -9.24 1.54 -31.55
N TRP A 673 -9.98 2.52 -32.07
CA TRP A 673 -10.05 2.84 -33.48
C TRP A 673 -8.67 3.20 -34.03
N ARG A 674 -7.92 4.03 -33.31
CA ARG A 674 -6.56 4.41 -33.70
C ARG A 674 -5.66 3.18 -33.89
N HIS A 675 -5.74 2.21 -32.99
CA HIS A 675 -4.97 0.97 -33.12
C HIS A 675 -5.39 0.16 -34.36
N PHE A 676 -6.70 0.09 -34.63
CA PHE A 676 -7.21 -0.53 -35.85
C PHE A 676 -6.70 0.17 -37.12
N THR A 677 -6.66 1.51 -37.17
CA THR A 677 -6.18 2.23 -38.36
C THR A 677 -4.74 1.90 -38.73
N LEU A 678 -3.88 1.65 -37.74
CA LEU A 678 -2.49 1.20 -37.97
C LEU A 678 -2.46 -0.21 -38.58
N PHE A 679 -3.31 -1.12 -38.07
CA PHE A 679 -3.43 -2.48 -38.57
C PHE A 679 -3.96 -2.56 -40.02
N VAL A 680 -4.77 -1.59 -40.47
CA VAL A 680 -5.30 -1.56 -41.85
C VAL A 680 -4.19 -1.50 -42.91
N GLU A 681 -3.02 -0.95 -42.58
CA GLU A 681 -1.90 -0.88 -43.52
C GLU A 681 -1.34 -2.27 -43.88
N ASP A 682 -1.45 -3.24 -42.96
CA ASP A 682 -0.92 -4.60 -43.12
C ASP A 682 -1.84 -5.54 -43.91
N LEU A 683 -3.11 -5.14 -44.10
CA LEU A 683 -4.11 -5.93 -44.84
C LEU A 683 -3.72 -6.13 -46.31
N ASN A 684 -4.21 -7.19 -46.94
CA ASN A 684 -4.14 -7.30 -48.40
C ASN A 684 -5.22 -6.46 -49.10
N ASP A 685 -5.18 -6.36 -50.43
CA ASP A 685 -6.11 -5.48 -51.16
C ASP A 685 -7.57 -5.97 -51.11
N GLU A 686 -7.83 -7.27 -51.00
CA GLU A 686 -9.19 -7.82 -50.85
C GLU A 686 -9.77 -7.47 -49.46
N GLU A 687 -8.98 -7.63 -48.42
CA GLU A 687 -9.33 -7.27 -47.04
C GLU A 687 -9.50 -5.76 -46.87
N PHE A 688 -8.62 -4.96 -47.48
CA PHE A 688 -8.77 -3.51 -47.50
C PHE A 688 -10.07 -3.09 -48.20
N ASN A 689 -10.44 -3.74 -49.31
CA ASN A 689 -11.71 -3.47 -49.97
C ASN A 689 -12.92 -3.79 -49.08
N ARG A 690 -12.85 -4.82 -48.22
CA ARG A 690 -13.90 -5.07 -47.21
C ARG A 690 -14.01 -3.91 -46.22
N VAL A 691 -12.88 -3.39 -45.73
CA VAL A 691 -12.88 -2.19 -44.86
C VAL A 691 -13.54 -1.00 -45.57
N ILE A 692 -13.19 -0.75 -46.84
CA ILE A 692 -13.80 0.34 -47.63
C ILE A 692 -15.31 0.17 -47.79
N LEU A 693 -15.80 -1.06 -47.97
CA LEU A 693 -17.25 -1.32 -48.08
C LEU A 693 -17.99 -0.95 -46.79
N ILE A 694 -17.44 -1.32 -45.62
CA ILE A 694 -18.03 -0.96 -44.32
C ILE A 694 -18.00 0.55 -44.10
N LEU A 695 -16.85 1.17 -44.42
CA LEU A 695 -16.69 2.61 -44.31
C LEU A 695 -17.73 3.38 -45.13
N ARG A 696 -18.17 2.83 -46.29
CA ARG A 696 -19.05 3.53 -47.23
C ARG A 696 -20.44 3.83 -46.70
N ASP A 697 -20.98 2.92 -45.91
CA ASP A 697 -22.41 2.91 -45.61
C ASP A 697 -22.71 3.51 -44.22
N GLU A 698 -21.79 3.39 -43.24
CA GLU A 698 -22.15 3.54 -41.81
C GLU A 698 -21.23 4.47 -40.97
N VAL A 699 -20.12 5.02 -41.51
CA VAL A 699 -19.01 5.55 -40.67
C VAL A 699 -18.88 7.08 -40.63
N PRO A 700 -18.70 7.70 -39.44
CA PRO A 700 -18.44 9.12 -39.29
C PRO A 700 -17.18 9.62 -40.03
N LEU A 701 -17.25 10.82 -40.60
CA LEU A 701 -16.18 11.38 -41.43
C LEU A 701 -14.86 11.64 -40.65
N ASN A 702 -14.89 11.94 -39.34
CA ASN A 702 -13.66 12.04 -38.54
C ASN A 702 -12.88 10.73 -38.53
N LYS A 703 -13.55 9.58 -38.37
CA LYS A 703 -12.91 8.27 -38.31
C LYS A 703 -12.31 7.85 -39.66
N VAL A 704 -12.99 8.21 -40.76
CA VAL A 704 -12.50 8.02 -42.12
C VAL A 704 -11.25 8.88 -42.40
N LEU A 705 -11.26 10.14 -41.96
CA LEU A 705 -10.13 11.06 -42.10
C LEU A 705 -8.95 10.65 -41.22
N GLU A 706 -9.21 10.14 -40.02
CA GLU A 706 -8.19 9.57 -39.14
C GLU A 706 -7.49 8.38 -39.83
N LEU A 707 -8.24 7.43 -40.39
CA LEU A 707 -7.67 6.34 -41.18
C LEU A 707 -6.85 6.86 -42.37
N TYR A 708 -7.39 7.83 -43.13
CA TYR A 708 -6.69 8.44 -44.25
C TYR A 708 -5.34 9.04 -43.84
N SER A 709 -5.28 9.69 -42.67
CA SER A 709 -4.05 10.30 -42.13
C SER A 709 -2.95 9.29 -41.82
N GLN A 710 -3.31 8.05 -41.46
CA GLN A 710 -2.37 7.02 -41.03
C GLN A 710 -1.87 6.12 -42.18
N LEU A 711 -2.56 6.09 -43.32
CA LEU A 711 -2.18 5.23 -44.45
C LEU A 711 -0.92 5.71 -45.14
N ASN A 712 -0.07 4.77 -45.57
CA ASN A 712 1.16 5.08 -46.29
C ASN A 712 1.05 4.85 -47.80
N ARG A 713 0.21 3.89 -48.25
CA ARG A 713 0.04 3.57 -49.67
C ARG A 713 -0.86 4.57 -50.40
N GLU A 714 -0.30 5.20 -51.44
CA GLU A 714 -1.02 6.19 -52.28
C GLU A 714 -2.25 5.61 -53.00
N SER A 715 -2.24 4.33 -53.37
CA SER A 715 -3.41 3.66 -53.97
C SER A 715 -4.59 3.62 -53.00
N ARG A 716 -4.35 3.24 -51.74
CA ARG A 716 -5.35 3.19 -50.66
C ARG A 716 -5.86 4.56 -50.29
N LYS A 717 -4.96 5.54 -50.21
CA LYS A 717 -5.30 6.96 -50.04
C LYS A 717 -6.23 7.45 -51.15
N SER A 718 -5.92 7.14 -52.40
CA SER A 718 -6.75 7.52 -53.55
C SER A 718 -8.15 6.92 -53.48
N ASP A 719 -8.27 5.66 -53.06
CA ASP A 719 -9.56 4.98 -52.88
C ASP A 719 -10.41 5.60 -51.76
N LEU A 720 -9.78 6.00 -50.64
CA LEU A 720 -10.45 6.73 -49.55
C LEU A 720 -10.81 8.18 -49.91
N LEU A 721 -9.97 8.89 -50.67
CA LEU A 721 -10.28 10.25 -51.12
C LEU A 721 -11.51 10.30 -52.02
N ARG A 722 -11.64 9.31 -52.93
CA ARG A 722 -12.86 9.19 -53.74
C ARG A 722 -14.09 9.04 -52.87
N TYR A 723 -13.98 8.33 -51.75
CA TYR A 723 -15.06 8.18 -50.77
C TYR A 723 -15.34 9.48 -49.99
N ILE A 724 -14.30 10.15 -49.46
CA ILE A 724 -14.43 11.43 -48.75
C ILE A 724 -15.11 12.50 -49.62
N GLY A 725 -14.76 12.56 -50.91
CA GLY A 725 -15.39 13.45 -51.88
C GLY A 725 -16.90 13.25 -51.99
N ASP A 726 -17.36 11.99 -52.08
CA ASP A 726 -18.78 11.64 -52.17
C ASP A 726 -19.53 11.94 -50.84
N VAL A 727 -18.91 11.69 -49.69
CA VAL A 727 -19.49 11.94 -48.35
C VAL A 727 -19.66 13.44 -48.07
N SER A 728 -18.67 14.27 -48.41
CA SER A 728 -18.76 15.73 -48.23
C SER A 728 -19.88 16.40 -49.04
N SER A 729 -20.40 15.69 -50.06
CA SER A 729 -21.49 16.14 -50.92
C SER A 729 -22.88 15.66 -50.49
N ASN A 730 -22.95 14.69 -49.56
CA ASN A 730 -24.18 14.07 -49.07
C ASN A 730 -24.38 14.31 -47.55
N LYS A 731 -25.63 14.16 -47.11
CA LYS A 731 -26.21 14.58 -45.82
C LYS A 731 -25.55 14.06 -44.51
N SER A 732 -24.39 13.38 -44.51
CA SER A 732 -23.83 12.78 -43.29
C SER A 732 -23.23 13.77 -42.29
N LEU A 733 -23.02 15.03 -42.69
CA LEU A 733 -22.50 16.09 -41.82
C LEU A 733 -23.49 16.57 -40.75
N ASP A 734 -24.79 16.28 -40.91
CA ASP A 734 -25.83 16.70 -39.96
C ASP A 734 -25.81 15.86 -38.66
N ASN A 735 -25.18 14.68 -38.67
CA ASN A 735 -25.16 13.74 -37.55
C ASN A 735 -23.86 13.80 -36.72
N LEU A 736 -22.86 14.59 -37.13
CA LEU A 736 -21.60 14.69 -36.40
C LEU A 736 -21.76 15.54 -35.14
N SER A 737 -21.24 15.04 -34.01
CA SER A 737 -21.10 15.85 -32.81
C SER A 737 -20.12 17.01 -33.03
N ILE A 738 -20.21 18.07 -32.24
CA ILE A 738 -19.29 19.22 -32.34
C ILE A 738 -17.83 18.80 -32.18
N ILE A 739 -17.56 17.83 -31.29
CA ILE A 739 -16.23 17.26 -31.08
C ILE A 739 -15.77 16.53 -32.34
N ALA A 740 -16.63 15.69 -32.93
CA ALA A 740 -16.30 14.99 -34.17
C ALA A 740 -16.10 15.95 -35.36
N LEU A 741 -16.80 17.10 -35.40
CA LEU A 741 -16.58 18.16 -36.39
C LEU A 741 -15.22 18.86 -36.20
N GLU A 742 -14.83 19.14 -34.96
CA GLU A 742 -13.51 19.72 -34.63
C GLU A 742 -12.38 18.76 -34.99
N GLU A 743 -12.47 17.49 -34.59
CA GLU A 743 -11.51 16.45 -34.98
C GLU A 743 -11.46 16.28 -36.50
N SER A 744 -12.61 16.24 -37.18
CA SER A 744 -12.67 16.15 -38.64
C SER A 744 -11.98 17.34 -39.31
N LEU A 745 -12.15 18.54 -38.77
CA LEU A 745 -11.53 19.75 -39.28
C LEU A 745 -10.00 19.70 -39.13
N ASP A 746 -9.51 19.30 -37.95
CA ASP A 746 -8.08 19.14 -37.67
C ASP A 746 -7.45 18.08 -38.59
N PHE A 747 -8.10 16.92 -38.75
CA PHE A 747 -7.63 15.89 -39.68
C PHE A 747 -7.66 16.38 -41.12
N ALA A 748 -8.76 16.99 -41.59
CA ALA A 748 -8.87 17.52 -42.95
C ALA A 748 -7.79 18.59 -43.25
N CYS A 749 -7.49 19.45 -42.28
CA CYS A 749 -6.42 20.45 -42.40
C CYS A 749 -5.04 19.80 -42.44
N SER A 750 -4.76 18.84 -41.54
CA SER A 750 -3.46 18.15 -41.47
C SER A 750 -3.15 17.35 -42.73
N VAL A 751 -4.19 16.82 -43.40
CA VAL A 751 -4.05 16.01 -44.62
C VAL A 751 -4.28 16.79 -45.92
N GLY A 752 -4.43 18.12 -45.83
CA GLY A 752 -4.50 19.02 -46.98
C GLY A 752 -5.81 19.00 -47.78
N GLN A 753 -6.91 18.48 -47.21
CA GLN A 753 -8.23 18.45 -47.84
C GLN A 753 -8.99 19.77 -47.56
N VAL A 754 -8.55 20.84 -48.23
CA VAL A 754 -9.04 22.22 -48.00
C VAL A 754 -10.54 22.36 -48.26
N ASP A 755 -11.08 21.71 -49.28
CA ASP A 755 -12.50 21.78 -49.61
C ASP A 755 -13.37 21.09 -48.53
N THR A 756 -12.93 19.92 -48.05
CA THR A 756 -13.59 19.21 -46.93
C THR A 756 -13.48 20.00 -45.62
N ALA A 757 -12.31 20.57 -45.32
CA ALA A 757 -12.12 21.43 -44.15
C ALA A 757 -13.02 22.66 -44.18
N LYS A 758 -13.19 23.28 -45.35
CA LYS A 758 -14.10 24.41 -45.54
C LYS A 758 -15.56 24.03 -45.29
N VAL A 759 -16.00 22.89 -45.81
CA VAL A 759 -17.37 22.38 -45.57
C VAL A 759 -17.62 22.13 -44.08
N MET A 760 -16.64 21.57 -43.36
CA MET A 760 -16.70 21.37 -41.91
C MET A 760 -16.78 22.68 -41.13
N LEU A 761 -15.95 23.65 -41.50
CA LEU A 761 -15.93 24.98 -40.89
C LEU A 761 -17.26 25.71 -41.11
N ASP A 762 -17.79 25.69 -42.33
CA ASP A 762 -19.07 26.30 -42.68
C ASP A 762 -20.23 25.65 -41.88
N LYS A 763 -20.19 24.31 -41.70
CA LYS A 763 -21.16 23.58 -40.88
C LYS A 763 -21.02 23.92 -39.38
N GLY A 764 -19.81 23.93 -38.83
CA GLY A 764 -19.56 24.33 -37.44
C GLY A 764 -20.01 25.77 -37.17
N LEU A 765 -19.71 26.70 -38.08
CA LEU A 765 -20.20 28.08 -38.03
C LEU A 765 -21.72 28.15 -38.07
N SER A 766 -22.39 27.33 -38.90
CA SER A 766 -23.86 27.28 -38.94
C SER A 766 -24.48 26.81 -37.61
N LEU A 767 -23.88 25.81 -36.94
CA LEU A 767 -24.31 25.29 -35.64
C LEU A 767 -24.08 26.29 -34.49
N LEU A 768 -23.05 27.12 -34.60
CA LEU A 768 -22.77 28.23 -33.68
C LEU A 768 -23.69 29.44 -33.93
N SER A 769 -24.14 29.63 -35.18
CA SER A 769 -25.02 30.72 -35.59
C SER A 769 -26.51 30.48 -35.27
N ASP A 770 -26.89 29.22 -35.03
CA ASP A 770 -28.26 28.84 -34.70
C ASP A 770 -28.63 29.26 -33.26
N LYS A 771 -29.63 30.14 -33.14
CA LYS A 771 -30.06 30.70 -31.85
C LYS A 771 -30.64 29.67 -30.89
N ASP A 772 -31.12 28.53 -31.39
CA ASP A 772 -31.70 27.45 -30.59
C ASP A 772 -30.71 26.32 -30.22
N SER A 773 -29.48 26.39 -30.75
CA SER A 773 -28.38 25.47 -30.47
C SER A 773 -28.08 25.36 -28.97
N TYR A 774 -27.86 24.12 -28.50
CA TYR A 774 -27.51 23.79 -27.12
C TYR A 774 -26.26 24.56 -26.62
N LEU A 775 -25.35 24.92 -27.53
CA LEU A 775 -24.15 25.72 -27.25
C LEU A 775 -24.46 27.17 -26.89
N ASN A 776 -25.40 27.82 -27.59
CA ASN A 776 -25.80 29.20 -27.31
C ASN A 776 -26.63 29.35 -26.02
N LYS A 777 -27.20 28.26 -25.51
CA LYS A 777 -27.90 28.22 -24.20
C LYS A 777 -26.96 28.05 -22.99
N ARG A 778 -25.71 27.62 -23.21
CA ARG A 778 -24.70 27.41 -22.14
C ARG A 778 -23.52 28.37 -22.18
N LEU A 779 -23.19 28.94 -23.34
CA LEU A 779 -22.19 29.98 -23.42
C LEU A 779 -22.78 31.29 -22.84
N PRO A 780 -22.19 31.87 -21.78
CA PRO A 780 -22.61 33.20 -21.34
C PRO A 780 -22.42 34.15 -22.51
N ALA A 781 -23.42 34.97 -22.81
CA ALA A 781 -23.41 35.93 -23.89
C ALA A 781 -22.09 36.72 -23.90
N LEU A 782 -21.16 36.29 -24.76
CA LEU A 782 -19.97 37.05 -25.07
C LEU A 782 -20.43 38.07 -26.10
N ASP A 783 -20.70 39.28 -25.61
CA ASP A 783 -20.80 40.48 -26.43
C ASP A 783 -19.50 40.63 -27.22
N ILE A 784 -19.46 40.03 -28.42
CA ILE A 784 -18.43 40.35 -29.40
C ILE A 784 -18.78 41.74 -29.93
N CYS A 785 -18.21 42.76 -29.28
CA CYS A 785 -18.10 44.09 -29.84
C CYS A 785 -17.31 43.99 -31.16
N VAL A 786 -18.03 44.07 -32.28
CA VAL A 786 -17.44 44.41 -33.57
C VAL A 786 -17.01 45.88 -33.47
N ILE A 787 -15.71 46.11 -33.34
CA ILE A 787 -15.12 47.44 -33.54
C ILE A 787 -14.93 47.62 -35.07
N PRO A 788 -15.35 48.76 -35.64
CA PRO A 788 -15.48 48.98 -37.09
C PRO A 788 -14.18 48.93 -37.88
#